data_AF-A0A3N5TUF6-F1
#
_entry.id   AF-A0A3N5TUF6-F1
#
_cell.length_a   1.000
_cell.length_b   1.000
_cell.length_c   1.000
_cell.angle_alpha   90.00
_cell.angle_beta   90.00
_cell.angle_gamma   90.00
#
_symmetry.space_group_name_H-M   'P 1'
#
loop_
_entity.id
_entity.type
_entity.pdbx_description
1 polymer ?
#
loop_
_entity_poly.entity_id
_entity_poly.type
_entity_poly.pdbx_seq_one_letter_code
_entity_poly.pdbx_strand_id
1 'polypeptide(L)'
;MGSADFRKMLDLARQAGRNRDYNQAITILTELVRQTDEYPEAVLFLGRSYHAIGQYDRAAGALQFFLKLQPESPPAHFFIGRTYCALGLYRRAIKHLKHVLSLSPNFIPALPFLGLALLKLKRPDLALPFFEKAVAAVPRNKRIYAAYLNTLMVHGIRLFNRNDPDMARQVFEFLVKQKDDFALPYIYLAIISRETGDLESAARYYDEVIRIQPDDPTFRLHKAQLYLKMGRNSEAVHELGIAQAAMGEDFKIAAQAGLRDQSWQDPGKLLKLIAVTHYRAGRLREAIYFAKQVLKANYRDVDMHMLIAEAYSRFNEFEKARNHYLRALEQDRTHPGILQGLCMALWELGEYPQLLERAKAVLRIYPDDADASYFQVIAMAELDTPAQTLIPLLQEEIRRQGPDAHLMFCLGRAYFTSSRKDLAEGWLVRTLKLEEDHADALLYLSEVYEHLQNRKAQRETLKTYIKFYADDVPERKKYVRLLLADAMYREAGEQLSSLLTLEPKNTVIKKTLGVCYQRSGNYVEAILVWKELIRQEPKSIPNLRQLIYCFDRLGNRLTAIKILQSAVKYLKETSDLLLPLGVLYVKERDYERATSIFRHIIDSNPRDWRAYFNLGMVYKKQKNKAFADRFIEKAMELRAQIQAKAASKAQAKPHSKTRFKAKPGSR
;
A
#
# COMPACT_ATOMS: atom_id res chain seq x y z
N MET A 1 4.37 -19.87 -40.96
CA MET A 1 2.89 -19.76 -40.89
C MET A 1 2.47 -18.57 -41.73
N GLY A 2 1.42 -18.73 -42.53
CA GLY A 2 0.89 -17.63 -43.37
C GLY A 2 -0.15 -16.79 -42.64
N SER A 3 -0.49 -15.61 -43.16
CA SER A 3 -1.51 -14.71 -42.56
C SER A 3 -2.89 -15.38 -42.37
N ALA A 4 -3.23 -16.37 -43.22
CA ALA A 4 -4.46 -17.16 -43.10
C ALA A 4 -4.49 -18.08 -41.85
N ASP A 5 -3.34 -18.54 -41.37
CA ASP A 5 -3.25 -19.39 -40.18
C ASP A 5 -3.47 -18.56 -38.90
N PHE A 6 -2.92 -17.34 -38.88
CA PHE A 6 -3.07 -16.39 -37.76
C PHE A 6 -4.51 -15.93 -37.56
N ARG A 7 -5.24 -15.69 -38.65
CA ARG A 7 -6.67 -15.35 -38.60
C ARG A 7 -7.49 -16.49 -37.98
N LYS A 8 -7.22 -17.74 -38.35
CA LYS A 8 -7.86 -18.93 -37.74
C LYS A 8 -7.58 -19.03 -36.25
N MET A 9 -6.34 -18.77 -35.81
CA MET A 9 -5.98 -18.75 -34.39
C MET A 9 -6.79 -17.69 -33.62
N LEU A 10 -6.96 -16.49 -34.18
CA LEU A 10 -7.76 -15.44 -33.56
C LEU A 10 -9.23 -15.85 -33.41
N ASP A 11 -9.81 -16.47 -34.43
CA ASP A 11 -11.20 -16.93 -34.39
C ASP A 11 -11.40 -18.07 -33.38
N LEU A 12 -10.47 -19.03 -33.30
CA LEU A 12 -10.47 -20.09 -32.29
C LEU A 12 -10.38 -19.51 -30.87
N ALA A 13 -9.50 -18.54 -30.64
CA ALA A 13 -9.41 -17.86 -29.36
C ALA A 13 -10.70 -17.12 -28.97
N ARG A 14 -11.37 -16.48 -29.94
CA ARG A 14 -12.67 -15.82 -29.72
C ARG A 14 -13.77 -16.84 -29.37
N GLN A 15 -13.76 -18.00 -30.01
CA GLN A 15 -14.70 -19.08 -29.71
C GLN A 15 -14.47 -19.66 -28.31
N ALA A 16 -13.21 -19.93 -27.93
CA ALA A 16 -12.84 -20.35 -26.58
C ALA A 16 -13.32 -19.33 -25.53
N GLY A 17 -13.10 -18.03 -25.78
CA GLY A 17 -13.59 -16.96 -24.91
C GLY A 17 -15.13 -16.90 -24.80
N ARG A 18 -15.88 -17.21 -25.87
CA ARG A 18 -17.35 -17.31 -25.85
C ARG A 18 -17.82 -18.51 -25.02
N ASN A 19 -17.10 -19.62 -25.10
CA ASN A 19 -17.34 -20.84 -24.32
C ASN A 19 -16.88 -20.71 -22.85
N ARG A 20 -16.33 -19.54 -22.46
CA ARG A 20 -15.74 -19.26 -21.15
C ARG A 20 -14.50 -20.10 -20.84
N ASP A 21 -13.88 -20.72 -21.84
CA ASP A 21 -12.57 -21.35 -21.71
C ASP A 21 -11.46 -20.30 -21.88
N TYR A 22 -11.30 -19.48 -20.84
CA TYR A 22 -10.39 -18.35 -20.87
C TYR A 22 -8.93 -18.77 -20.83
N ASN A 23 -8.60 -19.93 -20.23
CA ASN A 23 -7.22 -20.44 -20.20
C ASN A 23 -6.78 -20.88 -21.59
N GLN A 24 -7.64 -21.60 -22.32
CA GLN A 24 -7.37 -21.96 -23.72
C GLN A 24 -7.25 -20.71 -24.59
N ALA A 25 -8.16 -19.73 -24.43
CA ALA A 25 -8.09 -18.46 -25.15
C ALA A 25 -6.77 -17.72 -24.89
N ILE A 26 -6.30 -17.64 -23.63
CA ILE A 26 -5.04 -17.01 -23.26
C ILE A 26 -3.85 -17.68 -23.95
N THR A 27 -3.80 -19.01 -23.96
CA THR A 27 -2.70 -19.76 -24.60
C THR A 27 -2.62 -19.44 -26.10
N ILE A 28 -3.75 -19.51 -26.80
CA ILE A 28 -3.82 -19.24 -28.25
C ILE A 28 -3.45 -17.79 -28.55
N LEU A 29 -3.99 -16.84 -27.77
CA LEU A 29 -3.74 -15.40 -27.96
C LEU A 29 -2.30 -15.02 -27.64
N THR A 30 -1.69 -15.63 -26.62
CA THR A 30 -0.29 -15.38 -26.27
C THR A 30 0.64 -15.88 -27.37
N GLU A 31 0.36 -17.04 -27.96
CA GLU A 31 1.12 -17.56 -29.08
C GLU A 31 0.97 -16.68 -30.33
N LEU A 32 -0.26 -16.23 -30.61
CA LEU A 32 -0.55 -15.34 -31.74
C LEU A 32 0.23 -14.02 -31.63
N VAL A 33 0.20 -13.37 -30.45
CA VAL A 33 0.92 -12.11 -30.19
C VAL A 33 2.44 -12.31 -30.19
N ARG A 34 2.95 -13.52 -29.90
CA ARG A 34 4.38 -13.84 -29.99
C ARG A 34 4.89 -13.92 -31.43
N GLN A 35 4.04 -14.36 -32.36
CA GLN A 35 4.43 -14.63 -33.73
C GLN A 35 4.20 -13.45 -34.69
N THR A 36 3.25 -12.55 -34.39
CA THR A 36 2.88 -11.45 -35.28
C THR A 36 2.26 -10.26 -34.54
N ASP A 37 2.50 -9.05 -35.06
CA ASP A 37 1.88 -7.80 -34.62
C ASP A 37 0.66 -7.39 -35.51
N GLU A 38 0.31 -8.20 -36.52
CA GLU A 38 -0.74 -7.88 -37.52
C GLU A 38 -2.16 -7.84 -36.94
N TYR A 39 -2.40 -8.44 -35.77
CA TYR A 39 -3.73 -8.61 -35.18
C TYR A 39 -3.80 -7.95 -33.79
N PRO A 40 -3.88 -6.62 -33.70
CA PRO A 40 -3.94 -5.93 -32.41
C PRO A 40 -5.14 -6.37 -31.57
N GLU A 41 -6.26 -6.79 -32.18
CA GLU A 41 -7.42 -7.27 -31.42
C GLU A 41 -7.10 -8.49 -30.55
N ALA A 42 -6.08 -9.28 -30.91
CA ALA A 42 -5.62 -10.39 -30.08
C ALA A 42 -5.23 -9.92 -28.67
N VAL A 43 -4.58 -8.77 -28.56
CA VAL A 43 -4.17 -8.18 -27.27
C VAL A 43 -5.38 -7.69 -26.46
N LEU A 44 -6.40 -7.14 -27.13
CA LEU A 44 -7.67 -6.78 -26.48
C LEU A 44 -8.37 -8.03 -25.91
N PHE A 45 -8.49 -9.11 -26.69
CA PHE A 45 -9.08 -10.36 -26.20
C PHE A 45 -8.24 -11.02 -25.11
N LEU A 46 -6.92 -10.87 -25.15
CA LEU A 46 -6.02 -11.37 -24.12
C LEU A 46 -6.25 -10.64 -22.79
N GLY A 47 -6.32 -9.30 -22.83
CA GLY A 47 -6.67 -8.50 -21.65
C GLY A 47 -8.05 -8.82 -21.08
N ARG A 48 -9.05 -9.07 -21.94
CA ARG A 48 -10.39 -9.53 -21.54
C ARG A 48 -10.36 -10.90 -20.86
N SER A 49 -9.56 -11.82 -21.38
CA SER A 49 -9.45 -13.18 -20.83
C SER A 49 -8.73 -13.17 -19.48
N TYR A 50 -7.64 -12.41 -19.35
CA TYR A 50 -6.97 -12.18 -18.07
C TYR A 50 -7.91 -11.57 -17.02
N HIS A 51 -8.77 -10.63 -17.41
CA HIS A 51 -9.77 -10.06 -16.50
C HIS A 51 -10.75 -11.14 -16.02
N ALA A 52 -11.22 -12.00 -16.93
CA ALA A 52 -12.21 -13.03 -16.61
C ALA A 52 -11.70 -14.09 -15.61
N ILE A 53 -10.39 -14.38 -15.61
CA ILE A 53 -9.75 -15.31 -14.67
C ILE A 53 -9.19 -14.63 -13.41
N GLY A 54 -9.45 -13.34 -13.21
CA GLY A 54 -9.01 -12.59 -12.02
C GLY A 54 -7.55 -12.10 -12.05
N GLN A 55 -6.81 -12.29 -13.15
CA GLN A 55 -5.45 -11.78 -13.32
C GLN A 55 -5.47 -10.30 -13.73
N TYR A 56 -5.91 -9.43 -12.83
CA TYR A 56 -6.22 -8.04 -13.14
C TYR A 56 -5.00 -7.19 -13.54
N ASP A 57 -3.82 -7.44 -12.99
CA ASP A 57 -2.60 -6.69 -13.35
C ASP A 57 -2.17 -6.97 -14.79
N ARG A 58 -2.20 -8.25 -15.20
CA ARG A 58 -1.94 -8.67 -16.58
C ARG A 58 -2.99 -8.14 -17.53
N ALA A 59 -4.26 -8.16 -17.12
CA ALA A 59 -5.35 -7.57 -17.89
C ALA A 59 -5.13 -6.06 -18.13
N ALA A 60 -4.78 -5.32 -17.08
CA ALA A 60 -4.49 -3.90 -17.19
C ALA A 60 -3.29 -3.62 -18.11
N GLY A 61 -2.22 -4.41 -18.01
CA GLY A 61 -1.05 -4.29 -18.90
C GLY A 61 -1.38 -4.51 -20.37
N ALA A 62 -2.09 -5.60 -20.68
CA ALA A 62 -2.53 -5.91 -22.04
C ALA A 62 -3.46 -4.82 -22.62
N LEU A 63 -4.45 -4.36 -21.85
CA LEU A 63 -5.39 -3.33 -22.28
C LEU A 63 -4.72 -1.95 -22.46
N GLN A 64 -3.75 -1.59 -21.61
CA GLN A 64 -2.97 -0.37 -21.79
C GLN A 64 -2.10 -0.43 -23.03
N PHE A 65 -1.51 -1.59 -23.33
CA PHE A 65 -0.75 -1.77 -24.56
C PHE A 65 -1.66 -1.61 -25.78
N PHE A 66 -2.83 -2.27 -25.78
CA PHE A 66 -3.81 -2.13 -26.86
C PHE A 66 -4.26 -0.68 -27.06
N LEU A 67 -4.51 0.07 -25.99
CA LEU A 67 -4.88 1.49 -26.06
C LEU A 67 -3.75 2.40 -26.57
N LYS A 68 -2.49 1.97 -26.57
CA LYS A 68 -1.41 2.70 -27.25
C LYS A 68 -1.48 2.51 -28.77
N LEU A 69 -1.97 1.35 -29.22
CA LEU A 69 -2.13 1.04 -30.64
C LEU A 69 -3.41 1.65 -31.20
N GLN A 70 -4.51 1.54 -30.44
CA GLN A 70 -5.83 2.07 -30.80
C GLN A 70 -6.41 2.87 -29.63
N PRO A 71 -6.06 4.18 -29.53
CA PRO A 71 -6.50 5.03 -28.43
C PRO A 71 -8.01 5.22 -28.32
N GLU A 72 -8.73 5.17 -29.44
CA GLU A 72 -10.16 5.50 -29.49
C GLU A 72 -11.07 4.26 -29.51
N SER A 73 -10.68 3.17 -28.85
CA SER A 73 -11.47 1.93 -28.80
C SER A 73 -12.42 1.89 -27.59
N PRO A 74 -13.76 2.01 -27.77
CA PRO A 74 -14.71 1.94 -26.67
C PRO A 74 -14.66 0.61 -25.90
N PRO A 75 -14.57 -0.58 -26.55
CA PRO A 75 -14.42 -1.85 -25.84
C PRO A 75 -13.17 -1.89 -24.96
N ALA A 76 -12.03 -1.38 -25.44
CA ALA A 76 -10.79 -1.37 -24.66
C ALA A 76 -10.90 -0.45 -23.45
N HIS A 77 -11.44 0.77 -23.63
CA HIS A 77 -11.73 1.70 -22.54
C HIS A 77 -12.73 1.13 -21.51
N PHE A 78 -13.71 0.35 -21.96
CA PHE A 78 -14.65 -0.34 -21.08
C PHE A 78 -13.96 -1.42 -20.25
N PHE A 79 -13.22 -2.32 -20.87
CA PHE A 79 -12.57 -3.43 -20.17
C PHE A 79 -11.46 -2.95 -19.23
N ILE A 80 -10.71 -1.90 -19.58
CA ILE A 80 -9.70 -1.33 -18.67
C ILE A 80 -10.38 -0.63 -17.49
N GLY A 81 -11.48 0.10 -17.74
CA GLY A 81 -12.28 0.71 -16.69
C GLY A 81 -12.85 -0.33 -15.71
N ARG A 82 -13.41 -1.41 -16.24
CA ARG A 82 -13.89 -2.56 -15.46
C ARG A 82 -12.77 -3.24 -14.68
N THR A 83 -11.59 -3.39 -15.27
CA THR A 83 -10.40 -3.94 -14.59
C THR A 83 -9.93 -3.05 -13.45
N TYR A 84 -9.90 -1.74 -13.65
CA TYR A 84 -9.57 -0.79 -12.59
C TYR A 84 -10.60 -0.77 -11.46
N CYS A 85 -11.89 -0.99 -11.75
CA CYS A 85 -12.87 -1.19 -10.68
C CYS A 85 -12.55 -2.43 -9.83
N ALA A 86 -12.14 -3.53 -10.46
CA ALA A 86 -11.76 -4.77 -9.75
C ALA A 86 -10.49 -4.59 -8.91
N LEU A 87 -9.54 -3.76 -9.36
CA LEU A 87 -8.32 -3.39 -8.63
C LEU A 87 -8.54 -2.31 -7.54
N GLY A 88 -9.77 -1.81 -7.34
CA GLY A 88 -10.05 -0.71 -6.42
C GLY A 88 -9.54 0.67 -6.88
N LEU A 89 -9.03 0.79 -8.11
CA LEU A 89 -8.50 2.02 -8.69
C LEU A 89 -9.60 2.89 -9.31
N TYR A 90 -10.60 3.25 -8.52
CA TYR A 90 -11.86 3.86 -8.98
C TYR A 90 -11.69 5.18 -9.75
N ARG A 91 -10.72 6.03 -9.36
CA ARG A 91 -10.44 7.30 -10.09
C ARG A 91 -9.98 7.05 -11.52
N ARG A 92 -9.12 6.04 -11.72
CA ARG A 92 -8.66 5.65 -13.07
C ARG A 92 -9.80 5.02 -13.85
N ALA A 93 -10.59 4.16 -13.21
CA ALA A 93 -11.77 3.56 -13.82
C ALA A 93 -12.74 4.61 -14.38
N ILE A 94 -13.08 5.65 -13.60
CA ILE A 94 -13.97 6.74 -14.03
C ILE A 94 -13.45 7.43 -15.29
N LYS A 95 -12.15 7.73 -15.37
CA LYS A 95 -11.56 8.39 -16.56
C LYS A 95 -11.82 7.55 -17.82
N HIS A 96 -11.54 6.26 -17.77
CA HIS A 96 -11.74 5.39 -18.93
C HIS A 96 -13.23 5.17 -19.24
N LEU A 97 -14.07 4.94 -18.23
CA LEU A 97 -15.51 4.72 -18.40
C LEU A 97 -16.25 5.95 -18.93
N LYS A 98 -15.88 7.17 -18.49
CA LYS A 98 -16.40 8.41 -19.09
C LYS A 98 -15.98 8.55 -20.55
N HIS A 99 -14.76 8.15 -20.88
CA HIS A 99 -14.30 8.17 -22.27
C HIS A 99 -15.06 7.18 -23.16
N VAL A 100 -15.47 6.02 -22.64
CA VAL A 100 -16.39 5.12 -23.36
C VAL A 100 -17.66 5.86 -23.76
N LEU A 101 -18.27 6.60 -22.82
CA LEU A 101 -19.52 7.33 -23.07
C LEU A 101 -19.32 8.56 -23.98
N SER A 102 -18.12 9.15 -24.04
CA SER A 102 -17.83 10.20 -25.02
C SER A 102 -17.67 9.65 -26.44
N LEU A 103 -17.08 8.46 -26.59
CA LEU A 103 -16.93 7.79 -27.89
C LEU A 103 -18.22 7.09 -28.34
N SER A 104 -19.00 6.59 -27.39
CA SER A 104 -20.22 5.81 -27.64
C SER A 104 -21.26 6.11 -26.54
N PRO A 105 -22.09 7.17 -26.73
CA PRO A 105 -23.06 7.61 -25.72
C PRO A 105 -24.05 6.52 -25.26
N ASN A 106 -24.37 5.57 -26.13
CA ASN A 106 -25.30 4.46 -25.87
C ASN A 106 -24.60 3.18 -25.38
N PHE A 107 -23.37 3.23 -24.89
CA PHE A 107 -22.67 2.07 -24.34
C PHE A 107 -23.20 1.72 -22.92
N ILE A 108 -24.41 1.14 -22.87
CA ILE A 108 -25.14 0.79 -21.64
C ILE A 108 -24.28 -0.01 -20.63
N PRO A 109 -23.45 -0.99 -21.03
CA PRO A 109 -22.67 -1.77 -20.08
C PRO A 109 -21.71 -0.94 -19.22
N ALA A 110 -21.27 0.26 -19.65
CA ALA A 110 -20.36 1.10 -18.89
C ALA A 110 -21.05 1.84 -17.72
N LEU A 111 -22.35 2.12 -17.83
CA LEU A 111 -23.12 2.89 -16.84
C LEU A 111 -23.06 2.31 -15.42
N PRO A 112 -23.36 1.03 -15.16
CA PRO A 112 -23.32 0.48 -13.80
C PRO A 112 -21.91 0.47 -13.20
N PHE A 113 -20.86 0.30 -14.02
CA PHE A 113 -19.48 0.37 -13.54
C PHE A 113 -19.06 1.79 -13.19
N LEU A 114 -19.55 2.79 -13.93
CA LEU A 114 -19.28 4.19 -13.63
C LEU A 114 -19.99 4.61 -12.34
N GLY A 115 -21.26 4.22 -12.17
CA GLY A 115 -22.00 4.39 -10.93
C GLY A 115 -21.31 3.71 -9.74
N LEU A 116 -20.86 2.46 -9.90
CA LEU A 116 -20.14 1.73 -8.86
C LEU A 116 -18.84 2.43 -8.45
N ALA A 117 -18.04 2.87 -9.41
CA ALA A 117 -16.79 3.57 -9.14
C ALA A 117 -17.01 4.88 -8.38
N LEU A 118 -18.06 5.64 -8.72
CA LEU A 118 -18.44 6.87 -8.03
C LEU A 118 -18.96 6.61 -6.61
N LEU A 119 -19.78 5.57 -6.44
CA LEU A 119 -20.27 5.15 -5.13
C LEU A 119 -19.12 4.74 -4.20
N LYS A 120 -18.14 3.97 -4.70
CA LYS A 120 -16.93 3.59 -3.94
C LYS A 120 -16.04 4.77 -3.57
N LEU A 121 -16.11 5.87 -4.33
CA LEU A 121 -15.50 7.15 -3.97
C LEU A 121 -16.38 8.02 -3.06
N LYS A 122 -17.43 7.45 -2.45
CA LYS A 122 -18.39 8.14 -1.57
C LYS A 122 -19.06 9.33 -2.26
N ARG A 123 -19.39 9.22 -3.55
CA ARG A 123 -20.11 10.24 -4.33
C ARG A 123 -21.45 9.69 -4.87
N PRO A 124 -22.43 9.41 -4.00
CA PRO A 124 -23.70 8.80 -4.40
C PRO A 124 -24.54 9.73 -5.27
N ASP A 125 -24.48 11.04 -5.04
CA ASP A 125 -25.09 12.11 -5.82
C ASP A 125 -24.71 12.06 -7.31
N LEU A 126 -23.42 11.83 -7.59
CA LEU A 126 -22.94 11.70 -8.97
C LEU A 126 -23.18 10.30 -9.54
N ALA A 127 -23.34 9.27 -8.69
CA ALA A 127 -23.54 7.90 -9.11
C ALA A 127 -24.99 7.62 -9.56
N LEU A 128 -25.97 8.22 -8.88
CA LEU A 128 -27.39 7.99 -9.10
C LEU A 128 -27.82 8.13 -10.57
N PRO A 129 -27.49 9.22 -11.30
CA PRO A 129 -27.94 9.38 -12.68
C PRO A 129 -27.46 8.26 -13.62
N PHE A 130 -26.30 7.66 -13.34
CA PHE A 130 -25.79 6.54 -14.14
C PHE A 130 -26.52 5.23 -13.82
N PHE A 131 -26.87 5.00 -12.55
CA PHE A 131 -27.67 3.84 -12.18
C PHE A 131 -29.12 3.98 -12.67
N GLU A 132 -29.73 5.17 -12.63
CA GLU A 132 -31.05 5.43 -13.19
C GLU A 132 -31.10 5.11 -14.68
N LYS A 133 -30.13 5.63 -15.45
CA LYS A 133 -30.00 5.30 -16.87
C LYS A 133 -29.77 3.81 -17.11
N ALA A 134 -28.97 3.14 -16.27
CA ALA A 134 -28.72 1.71 -16.38
C ALA A 134 -29.96 0.85 -16.09
N VAL A 135 -30.76 1.23 -15.09
CA VAL A 135 -32.02 0.56 -14.73
C VAL A 135 -33.06 0.79 -15.83
N ALA A 136 -33.21 2.02 -16.33
CA ALA A 136 -34.11 2.33 -17.44
C ALA A 136 -33.77 1.52 -18.70
N ALA A 137 -32.49 1.36 -18.99
CA ALA A 137 -32.03 0.59 -20.15
C ALA A 137 -32.16 -0.93 -19.98
N VAL A 138 -32.05 -1.46 -18.76
CA VAL A 138 -32.16 -2.91 -18.47
C VAL A 138 -33.02 -3.19 -17.22
N PRO A 139 -34.35 -2.98 -17.28
CA PRO A 139 -35.22 -2.99 -16.09
C PRO A 139 -35.27 -4.33 -15.36
N ARG A 140 -35.07 -5.45 -16.09
CA ARG A 140 -35.13 -6.80 -15.53
C ARG A 140 -33.82 -7.25 -14.85
N ASN A 141 -32.76 -6.43 -14.89
CA ASN A 141 -31.49 -6.80 -14.29
C ASN A 141 -31.49 -6.56 -12.77
N LYS A 142 -31.80 -7.62 -12.00
CA LYS A 142 -31.82 -7.60 -10.53
C LYS A 142 -30.54 -7.04 -9.90
N ARG A 143 -29.36 -7.28 -10.49
CA ARG A 143 -28.08 -6.80 -9.94
C ARG A 143 -27.92 -5.28 -10.08
N ILE A 144 -28.30 -4.73 -11.23
CA ILE A 144 -28.25 -3.28 -11.48
C ILE A 144 -29.28 -2.58 -10.58
N TYR A 145 -30.48 -3.14 -10.48
CA TYR A 145 -31.54 -2.60 -9.63
C TYR A 145 -31.15 -2.62 -8.14
N ALA A 146 -30.57 -3.71 -7.64
CA ALA A 146 -30.04 -3.76 -6.28
C ALA A 146 -28.94 -2.71 -6.04
N ALA A 147 -28.04 -2.49 -7.01
CA ALA A 147 -27.02 -1.45 -6.92
C ALA A 147 -27.62 -0.03 -6.92
N TYR A 148 -28.70 0.21 -7.67
CA TYR A 148 -29.45 1.45 -7.64
C TYR A 148 -30.07 1.70 -6.25
N LEU A 149 -30.79 0.73 -5.68
CA LEU A 149 -31.39 0.86 -4.33
C LEU A 149 -30.31 1.10 -3.26
N ASN A 150 -29.17 0.42 -3.34
CA ASN A 150 -28.05 0.65 -2.43
C ASN A 150 -27.47 2.06 -2.58
N THR A 151 -27.42 2.60 -3.80
CA THR A 151 -26.95 3.96 -4.07
C THR A 151 -27.94 4.98 -3.50
N LEU A 152 -29.25 4.77 -3.67
CA LEU A 152 -30.29 5.59 -3.06
C LEU A 152 -30.20 5.56 -1.54
N MET A 153 -29.99 4.40 -0.93
CA MET A 153 -29.76 4.29 0.52
C MET A 153 -28.59 5.16 0.98
N VAL A 154 -27.42 5.03 0.34
CA VAL A 154 -26.23 5.83 0.68
C VAL A 154 -26.47 7.32 0.43
N HIS A 155 -27.26 7.68 -0.59
CA HIS A 155 -27.64 9.05 -0.87
C HIS A 155 -28.58 9.61 0.22
N GLY A 156 -29.61 8.88 0.61
CA GLY A 156 -30.55 9.25 1.68
C GLY A 156 -29.82 9.50 3.01
N ILE A 157 -28.90 8.61 3.40
CA ILE A 157 -28.05 8.80 4.61
C ILE A 157 -27.21 10.07 4.50
N ARG A 158 -26.69 10.38 3.31
CA ARG A 158 -25.90 11.60 3.09
C ARG A 158 -26.74 12.87 3.18
N LEU A 159 -27.96 12.86 2.66
CA LEU A 159 -28.91 13.97 2.78
C LEU A 159 -29.28 14.19 4.25
N PHE A 160 -29.60 13.12 4.98
CA PHE A 160 -29.87 13.17 6.41
C PHE A 160 -28.71 13.82 7.19
N ASN A 161 -27.47 13.36 6.95
CA ASN A 161 -26.28 13.91 7.60
C ASN A 161 -25.95 15.37 7.20
N ARG A 162 -26.50 15.85 6.09
CA ARG A 162 -26.40 17.25 5.64
C ARG A 162 -27.50 18.14 6.21
N ASN A 163 -28.36 17.57 7.05
CA ASN A 163 -29.52 18.25 7.63
C ASN A 163 -30.58 18.63 6.59
N ASP A 164 -30.76 17.79 5.56
CA ASP A 164 -31.85 17.87 4.57
C ASP A 164 -32.89 16.75 4.83
N PRO A 165 -33.65 16.79 5.96
CA PRO A 165 -34.49 15.68 6.40
C PRO A 165 -35.66 15.37 5.46
N ASP A 166 -36.22 16.37 4.77
CA ASP A 166 -37.37 16.17 3.88
C ASP A 166 -36.99 15.37 2.63
N MET A 167 -35.86 15.70 2.01
CA MET A 167 -35.34 14.95 0.86
C MET A 167 -34.89 13.54 1.27
N ALA A 168 -34.27 13.42 2.45
CA ALA A 168 -33.91 12.11 3.00
C ALA A 168 -35.15 11.24 3.25
N ARG A 169 -36.21 11.81 3.83
CA ARG A 169 -37.50 11.15 4.07
C ARG A 169 -38.09 10.60 2.78
N GLN A 170 -38.18 11.41 1.72
CA GLN A 170 -38.69 10.95 0.42
C GLN A 170 -37.90 9.76 -0.14
N VAL A 171 -36.57 9.79 -0.03
CA VAL A 171 -35.71 8.68 -0.47
C VAL A 171 -36.00 7.41 0.35
N PHE A 172 -36.11 7.52 1.67
CA PHE A 172 -36.38 6.35 2.52
C PHE A 172 -37.80 5.80 2.33
N GLU A 173 -38.80 6.66 2.17
CA GLU A 173 -40.19 6.27 1.83
C GLU A 173 -40.27 5.54 0.48
N PHE A 174 -39.47 5.97 -0.50
CA PHE A 174 -39.36 5.23 -1.74
C PHE A 174 -38.73 3.85 -1.51
N LEU A 175 -37.66 3.76 -0.71
CA LEU A 175 -36.94 2.51 -0.46
C LEU A 175 -37.77 1.45 0.26
N VAL A 176 -38.59 1.83 1.25
CA VAL A 176 -39.44 0.88 1.98
C VAL A 176 -40.52 0.25 1.09
N LYS A 177 -41.00 0.99 0.07
CA LYS A 177 -41.95 0.46 -0.92
C LYS A 177 -41.34 -0.56 -1.88
N GLN A 178 -40.01 -0.65 -1.97
CA GLN A 178 -39.33 -1.57 -2.90
C GLN A 178 -38.99 -2.93 -2.27
N LYS A 179 -38.87 -3.01 -0.93
CA LYS A 179 -38.42 -4.20 -0.21
C LYS A 179 -39.02 -4.27 1.20
N ASP A 180 -39.70 -5.37 1.49
CA ASP A 180 -40.37 -5.59 2.78
C ASP A 180 -39.42 -5.92 3.94
N ASP A 181 -38.23 -6.44 3.64
CA ASP A 181 -37.21 -6.84 4.63
C ASP A 181 -36.09 -5.80 4.80
N PHE A 182 -36.37 -4.52 4.53
CA PHE A 182 -35.37 -3.46 4.62
C PHE A 182 -35.54 -2.62 5.89
N ALA A 183 -34.90 -3.04 6.99
CA ALA A 183 -35.01 -2.35 8.28
C ALA A 183 -34.37 -0.94 8.30
N LEU A 184 -33.24 -0.76 7.61
CA LEU A 184 -32.45 0.48 7.73
C LEU A 184 -33.20 1.76 7.30
N PRO A 185 -33.97 1.81 6.18
CA PRO A 185 -34.80 2.96 5.86
C PRO A 185 -35.83 3.28 6.96
N TYR A 186 -36.48 2.26 7.54
CA TYR A 186 -37.43 2.46 8.64
C TYR A 186 -36.77 3.08 9.87
N ILE A 187 -35.53 2.68 10.20
CA ILE A 187 -34.76 3.32 11.29
C ILE A 187 -34.57 4.81 11.02
N TYR A 188 -34.15 5.20 9.82
CA TYR A 188 -33.97 6.62 9.48
C TYR A 188 -35.30 7.38 9.44
N LEU A 189 -36.38 6.77 8.94
CA LEU A 189 -37.72 7.37 8.97
C LEU A 189 -38.20 7.59 10.41
N ALA A 190 -37.96 6.64 11.32
CA ALA A 190 -38.27 6.78 12.74
C ALA A 190 -37.49 7.93 13.39
N ILE A 191 -36.19 8.04 13.11
CA ILE A 191 -35.33 9.11 13.61
C ILE A 191 -35.81 10.48 13.09
N ILE A 192 -36.03 10.61 11.78
CA ILE A 192 -36.50 11.85 11.16
C ILE A 192 -37.86 12.25 11.75
N SER A 193 -38.80 11.32 11.85
CA SER A 193 -40.15 11.60 12.38
C SER A 193 -40.09 12.07 13.83
N ARG A 194 -39.27 11.40 14.67
CA ARG A 194 -39.00 11.80 16.05
C ARG A 194 -38.42 13.21 16.16
N GLU A 195 -37.48 13.56 15.30
CA GLU A 195 -36.84 14.89 15.30
C GLU A 195 -37.81 15.98 14.83
N THR A 196 -38.70 15.67 13.88
CA THR A 196 -39.76 16.58 13.43
C THR A 196 -40.96 16.67 14.38
N GLY A 197 -40.97 15.89 15.47
CA GLY A 197 -42.05 15.88 16.46
C GLY A 197 -43.25 14.98 16.11
N ASP A 198 -43.22 14.28 14.97
CA ASP A 198 -44.21 13.27 14.60
C ASP A 198 -43.90 11.94 15.33
N LEU A 199 -44.22 11.93 16.62
CA LEU A 199 -43.91 10.82 17.52
C LEU A 199 -44.73 9.55 17.20
N GLU A 200 -45.94 9.70 16.65
CA GLU A 200 -46.81 8.59 16.24
C GLU A 200 -46.23 7.83 15.04
N SER A 201 -45.86 8.55 13.98
CA SER A 201 -45.21 7.91 12.82
C SER A 201 -43.88 7.28 13.23
N ALA A 202 -43.12 7.94 14.11
CA ALA A 202 -41.86 7.38 14.63
C ALA A 202 -42.08 6.03 15.34
N ALA A 203 -43.12 5.89 16.16
CA ALA A 203 -43.45 4.63 16.82
C ALA A 203 -43.84 3.54 15.81
N ARG A 204 -44.65 3.86 14.80
CA ARG A 204 -45.02 2.91 13.72
C ARG A 204 -43.83 2.45 12.90
N TYR A 205 -42.89 3.34 12.60
CA TYR A 205 -41.67 2.95 11.90
C TYR A 205 -40.79 2.03 12.76
N TYR A 206 -40.74 2.23 14.09
CA TYR A 206 -40.09 1.27 14.96
C TYR A 206 -40.81 -0.08 15.02
N ASP A 207 -42.14 -0.13 14.88
CA ASP A 207 -42.87 -1.41 14.75
C ASP A 207 -42.42 -2.22 13.55
N GLU A 208 -42.22 -1.57 12.39
CA GLU A 208 -41.67 -2.25 11.21
C GLU A 208 -40.22 -2.72 11.43
N VAL A 209 -39.39 -1.93 12.12
CA VAL A 209 -38.03 -2.37 12.48
C VAL A 209 -38.07 -3.58 13.42
N ILE A 210 -38.93 -3.56 14.43
CA ILE A 210 -39.10 -4.67 15.39
C ILE A 210 -39.67 -5.91 14.69
N ARG A 211 -40.56 -5.75 13.71
CA ARG A 211 -41.06 -6.86 12.88
C ARG A 211 -39.93 -7.54 12.10
N ILE A 212 -39.01 -6.75 11.53
CA ILE A 212 -37.88 -7.26 10.73
C ILE A 212 -36.74 -7.78 11.63
N GLN A 213 -36.52 -7.15 12.79
CA GLN A 213 -35.44 -7.42 13.74
C GLN A 213 -36.00 -7.59 15.17
N PRO A 214 -36.72 -8.69 15.45
CA PRO A 214 -37.41 -8.87 16.73
C PRO A 214 -36.47 -9.05 17.92
N ASP A 215 -35.25 -9.52 17.65
CA ASP A 215 -34.26 -9.88 18.67
C ASP A 215 -33.46 -8.67 19.21
N ASP A 216 -33.52 -7.51 18.57
CA ASP A 216 -32.80 -6.32 19.01
C ASP A 216 -33.66 -5.50 20.00
N PRO A 217 -33.38 -5.54 21.32
CA PRO A 217 -34.20 -4.88 22.33
C PRO A 217 -34.12 -3.35 22.22
N THR A 218 -33.12 -2.81 21.52
CA THR A 218 -32.88 -1.37 21.46
C THR A 218 -34.00 -0.60 20.77
N PHE A 219 -34.64 -1.17 19.75
CA PHE A 219 -35.77 -0.50 19.09
C PHE A 219 -37.03 -0.45 19.97
N ARG A 220 -37.22 -1.45 20.84
CA ARG A 220 -38.26 -1.41 21.88
C ARG A 220 -37.97 -0.35 22.94
N LEU A 221 -36.70 -0.18 23.32
CA LEU A 221 -36.29 0.91 24.21
C LEU A 221 -36.52 2.30 23.60
N HIS A 222 -36.22 2.47 22.31
CA HIS A 222 -36.53 3.72 21.58
C HIS A 222 -38.03 3.98 21.51
N LYS A 223 -38.83 2.95 21.25
CA LYS A 223 -40.29 3.05 21.24
C LYS A 223 -40.86 3.40 22.62
N ALA A 224 -40.35 2.77 23.69
CA ALA A 224 -40.69 3.14 25.06
C ALA A 224 -40.35 4.60 25.36
N GLN A 225 -39.19 5.08 24.91
CA GLN A 225 -38.80 6.48 25.04
C GLN A 225 -39.79 7.43 24.34
N LEU A 226 -40.28 7.06 23.15
CA LEU A 226 -41.30 7.83 22.44
C LEU A 226 -42.63 7.86 23.21
N TYR A 227 -43.08 6.72 23.74
CA TYR A 227 -44.32 6.66 24.51
C TYR A 227 -44.28 7.48 25.79
N LEU A 228 -43.15 7.49 26.52
CA LEU A 228 -42.97 8.38 27.66
C LEU A 228 -43.05 9.86 27.25
N LYS A 229 -42.45 10.25 26.11
CA LYS A 229 -42.57 11.62 25.59
C LYS A 229 -44.01 11.98 25.20
N MET A 230 -44.81 11.02 24.77
CA MET A 230 -46.22 11.18 24.45
C MET A 230 -47.14 11.13 25.69
N GLY A 231 -46.59 10.87 26.89
CA GLY A 231 -47.38 10.66 28.12
C GLY A 231 -48.11 9.31 28.20
N ARG A 232 -47.85 8.39 27.27
CA ARG A 232 -48.46 7.04 27.17
C ARG A 232 -47.70 6.06 28.06
N ASN A 233 -47.76 6.26 29.37
CA ASN A 233 -46.94 5.53 30.33
C ASN A 233 -47.17 4.01 30.36
N SER A 234 -48.41 3.56 30.19
CA SER A 234 -48.75 2.12 30.17
C SER A 234 -48.07 1.38 29.02
N GLU A 235 -48.08 1.97 27.83
CA GLU A 235 -47.46 1.40 26.62
C GLU A 235 -45.93 1.44 26.70
N ALA A 236 -45.37 2.49 27.29
CA ALA A 236 -43.94 2.55 27.57
C ALA A 236 -43.50 1.41 28.49
N VAL A 237 -44.20 1.19 29.60
CA VAL A 237 -43.90 0.12 30.56
C VAL A 237 -44.01 -1.26 29.90
N HIS A 238 -45.01 -1.46 29.03
CA HIS A 238 -45.17 -2.69 28.27
C HIS A 238 -43.96 -2.97 27.36
N GLU A 239 -43.53 -2.00 26.56
CA GLU A 239 -42.35 -2.17 25.68
C GLU A 239 -41.05 -2.37 26.48
N LEU A 240 -40.91 -1.70 27.62
CA LEU A 240 -39.78 -1.90 28.54
C LEU A 240 -39.76 -3.32 29.12
N GLY A 241 -40.92 -3.86 29.48
CA GLY A 241 -41.03 -5.24 29.98
C GLY A 241 -40.60 -6.26 28.94
N ILE A 242 -40.97 -6.06 27.67
CA ILE A 242 -40.54 -6.95 26.57
C ILE A 242 -39.04 -6.80 26.30
N ALA A 243 -38.53 -5.57 26.25
CA ALA A 243 -37.10 -5.31 26.07
C ALA A 243 -36.29 -5.96 27.21
N GLN A 244 -36.76 -5.83 28.45
CA GLN A 244 -36.18 -6.46 29.64
C GLN A 244 -36.14 -8.00 29.52
N ALA A 245 -37.25 -8.61 29.12
CA ALA A 245 -37.32 -10.06 28.95
C ALA A 245 -36.34 -10.56 27.87
N ALA A 246 -36.20 -9.82 26.77
CA ALA A 246 -35.25 -10.13 25.70
C ALA A 246 -33.78 -9.97 26.13
N MET A 247 -33.48 -9.04 27.04
CA MET A 247 -32.14 -8.80 27.57
C MET A 247 -31.72 -9.82 28.66
N GLY A 248 -32.65 -10.50 29.34
CA GLY A 248 -32.31 -11.56 30.31
C GLY A 248 -31.38 -11.10 31.46
N GLU A 249 -30.22 -11.75 31.60
CA GLU A 249 -29.21 -11.40 32.61
C GLU A 249 -28.54 -10.04 32.38
N ASP A 250 -28.45 -9.59 31.13
CA ASP A 250 -27.85 -8.30 30.80
C ASP A 250 -28.59 -7.13 31.43
N PHE A 251 -29.92 -7.26 31.53
CA PHE A 251 -30.78 -6.31 32.21
C PHE A 251 -30.61 -6.36 33.74
N LYS A 252 -30.38 -7.54 34.33
CA LYS A 252 -30.14 -7.67 35.78
C LYS A 252 -28.88 -6.92 36.22
N ILE A 253 -27.84 -6.92 35.39
CA ILE A 253 -26.59 -6.17 35.66
C ILE A 253 -26.84 -4.65 35.60
N ALA A 254 -27.61 -4.18 34.63
CA ALA A 254 -28.04 -2.77 34.59
C ALA A 254 -28.97 -2.41 35.77
N ALA A 255 -29.86 -3.32 36.17
CA ALA A 255 -30.75 -3.20 37.32
C ALA A 255 -30.01 -3.15 38.67
N GLN A 256 -28.90 -3.88 38.79
CA GLN A 256 -28.02 -3.90 39.98
C GLN A 256 -27.23 -2.61 40.18
N ALA A 257 -26.99 -1.83 39.12
CA ALA A 257 -26.35 -0.51 39.16
C ALA A 257 -27.27 0.65 39.63
N GLY A 258 -28.33 0.35 40.41
CA GLY A 258 -29.22 1.35 41.01
C GLY A 258 -30.55 1.61 40.29
N LEU A 259 -30.94 0.77 39.34
CA LEU A 259 -32.23 0.86 38.61
C LEU A 259 -33.32 -0.02 39.23
N ARG A 260 -33.40 -0.09 40.58
CA ARG A 260 -34.34 -0.96 41.31
C ARG A 260 -35.78 -0.47 41.35
N ASP A 261 -35.99 0.83 41.16
CA ASP A 261 -37.32 1.40 41.24
C ASP A 261 -37.96 1.40 39.84
N GLN A 262 -39.14 0.79 39.71
CA GLN A 262 -39.94 0.74 38.47
C GLN A 262 -40.45 2.13 38.04
N SER A 263 -39.93 3.20 38.64
CA SER A 263 -40.07 4.59 38.26
C SER A 263 -39.29 4.89 36.96
N TRP A 264 -39.70 4.26 35.86
CA TRP A 264 -39.29 4.59 34.48
C TRP A 264 -39.73 5.99 34.03
N GLN A 265 -40.27 6.78 34.95
CA GLN A 265 -40.62 8.18 34.77
C GLN A 265 -39.38 9.10 34.78
N ASP A 266 -38.22 8.63 35.29
CA ASP A 266 -36.96 9.37 35.22
C ASP A 266 -36.31 9.18 33.83
N PRO A 267 -36.29 10.22 32.97
CA PRO A 267 -35.73 10.12 31.63
C PRO A 267 -34.22 9.78 31.65
N GLY A 268 -33.49 10.15 32.72
CA GLY A 268 -32.06 9.90 32.84
C GLY A 268 -31.73 8.40 32.95
N LYS A 269 -32.54 7.66 33.71
CA LYS A 269 -32.39 6.20 33.90
C LYS A 269 -32.59 5.42 32.60
N LEU A 270 -33.63 5.75 31.84
CA LEU A 270 -33.88 5.12 30.54
C LEU A 270 -32.79 5.46 29.52
N LEU A 271 -32.33 6.71 29.50
CA LEU A 271 -31.23 7.13 28.62
C LEU A 271 -29.92 6.40 28.93
N LYS A 272 -29.61 6.16 30.21
CA LYS A 272 -28.46 5.33 30.61
C LYS A 272 -28.58 3.90 30.08
N LEU A 273 -29.74 3.27 30.25
CA LEU A 273 -29.98 1.91 29.76
C LEU A 273 -29.85 1.82 28.23
N ILE A 274 -30.39 2.81 27.51
CA ILE A 274 -30.23 2.92 26.05
C ILE A 274 -28.74 3.07 25.69
N ALA A 275 -27.98 3.91 26.39
CA ALA A 275 -26.55 4.09 26.14
C ALA A 275 -25.75 2.79 26.34
N VAL A 276 -25.97 2.10 27.46
CA VAL A 276 -25.28 0.83 27.79
C VAL A 276 -25.64 -0.28 26.80
N THR A 277 -26.92 -0.41 26.43
CA THR A 277 -27.36 -1.43 25.46
C THR A 277 -26.77 -1.18 24.07
N HIS A 278 -26.71 0.07 23.62
CA HIS A 278 -25.99 0.41 22.39
C HIS A 278 -24.49 0.10 22.48
N TYR A 279 -23.85 0.40 23.62
CA TYR A 279 -22.42 0.11 23.83
C TYR A 279 -22.14 -1.40 23.73
N ARG A 280 -22.94 -2.23 24.41
CA ARG A 280 -22.84 -3.70 24.36
C ARG A 280 -23.11 -4.25 22.95
N ALA A 281 -24.07 -3.66 22.23
CA ALA A 281 -24.35 -4.01 20.84
C ALA A 281 -23.26 -3.53 19.84
N GLY A 282 -22.17 -2.91 20.30
CA GLY A 282 -21.10 -2.37 19.44
C GLY A 282 -21.49 -1.09 18.68
N ARG A 283 -22.68 -0.53 18.95
CA ARG A 283 -23.19 0.73 18.37
C ARG A 283 -22.66 1.92 19.15
N LEU A 284 -21.35 2.13 19.06
CA LEU A 284 -20.60 3.07 19.91
C LEU A 284 -21.01 4.54 19.71
N ARG A 285 -21.40 4.95 18.49
CA ARG A 285 -21.78 6.35 18.23
C ARG A 285 -23.10 6.71 18.91
N GLU A 286 -24.05 5.79 18.84
CA GLU A 286 -25.35 5.87 19.48
C GLU A 286 -25.18 5.83 21.00
N ALA A 287 -24.32 4.94 21.51
CA ALA A 287 -23.98 4.88 22.92
C ALA A 287 -23.46 6.23 23.45
N ILE A 288 -22.49 6.84 22.74
CA ILE A 288 -21.97 8.17 23.07
C ILE A 288 -23.06 9.24 23.01
N TYR A 289 -23.93 9.20 22.00
CA TYR A 289 -25.03 10.17 21.86
C TYR A 289 -25.94 10.15 23.09
N PHE A 290 -26.42 8.97 23.49
CA PHE A 290 -27.32 8.83 24.63
C PHE A 290 -26.61 9.13 25.95
N ALA A 291 -25.37 8.69 26.14
CA ALA A 291 -24.57 9.01 27.32
C ALA A 291 -24.35 10.53 27.46
N LYS A 292 -24.11 11.26 26.36
CA LYS A 292 -24.03 12.73 26.38
C LYS A 292 -25.33 13.40 26.79
N GLN A 293 -26.49 12.85 26.43
CA GLN A 293 -27.78 13.38 26.87
C GLN A 293 -27.95 13.20 28.38
N VAL A 294 -27.51 12.07 28.95
CA VAL A 294 -27.47 11.87 30.40
C VAL A 294 -26.57 12.92 31.05
N LEU A 295 -25.37 13.16 30.51
CA LEU A 295 -24.42 14.13 31.05
C LEU A 295 -24.90 15.60 30.98
N LYS A 296 -25.84 15.93 30.09
CA LYS A 296 -26.47 17.27 30.10
C LYS A 296 -27.32 17.50 31.36
N ALA A 297 -27.95 16.45 31.87
CA ALA A 297 -28.77 16.50 33.08
C ALA A 297 -27.95 16.24 34.34
N ASN A 298 -26.99 15.30 34.28
CA ASN A 298 -26.07 14.97 35.37
C ASN A 298 -24.63 14.95 34.86
N TYR A 299 -23.95 16.10 34.90
CA TYR A 299 -22.59 16.22 34.37
C TYR A 299 -21.56 15.37 35.13
N ARG A 300 -21.80 15.02 36.40
CA ARG A 300 -20.83 14.30 37.25
C ARG A 300 -20.97 12.78 37.19
N ASP A 301 -21.69 12.26 36.20
CA ASP A 301 -21.97 10.84 36.08
C ASP A 301 -20.74 10.05 35.64
N VAL A 302 -20.11 9.34 36.58
CA VAL A 302 -18.86 8.60 36.38
C VAL A 302 -19.01 7.53 35.32
N ASP A 303 -20.07 6.72 35.40
CA ASP A 303 -20.33 5.62 34.45
C ASP A 303 -20.46 6.12 33.01
N MET A 304 -21.15 7.24 32.80
CA MET A 304 -21.33 7.81 31.46
C MET A 304 -20.04 8.41 30.93
N HIS A 305 -19.22 9.03 31.77
CA HIS A 305 -17.89 9.48 31.37
C HIS A 305 -16.99 8.30 31.00
N MET A 306 -16.99 7.21 31.78
CA MET A 306 -16.23 5.99 31.46
C MET A 306 -16.70 5.35 30.15
N LEU A 307 -18.01 5.16 29.97
CA LEU A 307 -18.58 4.59 28.75
C LEU A 307 -18.18 5.39 27.51
N ILE A 308 -18.27 6.72 27.59
CA ILE A 308 -17.84 7.60 26.49
C ILE A 308 -16.33 7.50 26.27
N ALA A 309 -15.53 7.44 27.34
CA ALA A 309 -14.08 7.34 27.24
C ALA A 309 -13.66 6.04 26.53
N GLU A 310 -14.19 4.90 26.97
CA GLU A 310 -13.93 3.60 26.33
C GLU A 310 -14.41 3.57 24.88
N ALA A 311 -15.58 4.14 24.58
CA ALA A 311 -16.09 4.22 23.22
C ALA A 311 -15.19 5.07 22.31
N TYR A 312 -14.62 6.18 22.80
CA TYR A 312 -13.63 6.96 22.06
C TYR A 312 -12.29 6.24 21.92
N SER A 313 -11.83 5.51 22.94
CA SER A 313 -10.63 4.67 22.83
C SER A 313 -10.77 3.65 21.71
N ARG A 314 -11.94 3.02 21.55
CA ARG A 314 -12.24 2.11 20.42
C ARG A 314 -12.29 2.80 19.05
N PHE A 315 -12.47 4.11 18.99
CA PHE A 315 -12.36 4.91 17.77
C PHE A 315 -10.94 5.43 17.52
N ASN A 316 -9.96 5.07 18.37
CA ASN A 316 -8.61 5.65 18.40
C ASN A 316 -8.64 7.19 18.61
N GLU A 317 -9.70 7.72 19.22
CA GLU A 317 -9.84 9.13 19.58
C GLU A 317 -9.35 9.37 21.03
N PHE A 318 -8.10 8.99 21.28
CA PHE A 318 -7.52 8.91 22.63
C PHE A 318 -7.50 10.25 23.38
N GLU A 319 -7.39 11.40 22.68
CA GLU A 319 -7.49 12.72 23.31
C GLU A 319 -8.85 12.93 24.00
N LYS A 320 -9.94 12.53 23.33
CA LYS A 320 -11.29 12.65 23.88
C LYS A 320 -11.51 11.63 24.99
N ALA A 321 -10.99 10.42 24.81
CA ALA A 321 -11.03 9.38 25.85
C ALA A 321 -10.34 9.85 27.14
N ARG A 322 -9.10 10.33 27.04
CA ARG A 322 -8.32 10.89 28.15
C ARG A 322 -9.10 11.99 28.87
N ASN A 323 -9.70 12.93 28.14
CA ASN A 323 -10.48 14.02 28.75
C ASN A 323 -11.65 13.48 29.58
N HIS A 324 -12.38 12.49 29.07
CA HIS A 324 -13.48 11.88 29.81
C HIS A 324 -13.01 11.02 30.99
N TYR A 325 -11.90 10.30 30.88
CA TYR A 325 -11.29 9.62 32.02
C TYR A 325 -10.85 10.60 33.11
N LEU A 326 -10.26 11.75 32.75
CA LEU A 326 -9.91 12.79 33.72
C LEU A 326 -11.15 13.35 34.44
N ARG A 327 -12.26 13.55 33.73
CA ARG A 327 -13.54 13.97 34.35
C ARG A 327 -14.13 12.92 35.29
N ALA A 328 -14.03 11.64 34.92
CA ALA A 328 -14.43 10.54 35.79
C ALA A 328 -13.53 10.49 37.05
N LEU A 329 -12.22 10.69 36.88
CA LEU A 329 -11.21 10.69 37.95
C LEU A 329 -11.39 11.86 38.95
N GLU A 330 -11.92 13.01 38.51
CA GLU A 330 -12.27 14.12 39.39
C GLU A 330 -13.31 13.71 40.46
N GLN A 331 -14.19 12.75 40.14
CA GLN A 331 -15.26 12.28 41.02
C GLN A 331 -14.87 11.04 41.82
N ASP A 332 -14.19 10.08 41.19
CA ASP A 332 -13.65 8.88 41.85
C ASP A 332 -12.16 8.72 41.53
N ARG A 333 -11.32 9.11 42.49
CA ARG A 333 -9.86 9.12 42.34
C ARG A 333 -9.22 7.74 42.44
N THR A 334 -9.96 6.75 42.95
CA THR A 334 -9.43 5.41 43.30
C THR A 334 -9.97 4.30 42.41
N HIS A 335 -10.91 4.60 41.51
CA HIS A 335 -11.52 3.62 40.62
C HIS A 335 -10.49 2.95 39.70
N PRO A 336 -10.26 1.63 39.81
CA PRO A 336 -9.24 0.92 39.02
C PRO A 336 -9.46 1.08 37.51
N GLY A 337 -10.70 0.93 37.04
CA GLY A 337 -11.02 1.03 35.60
C GLY A 337 -10.77 2.42 34.99
N ILE A 338 -10.88 3.51 35.77
CA ILE A 338 -10.59 4.86 35.27
C ILE A 338 -9.07 5.03 35.14
N LEU A 339 -8.33 4.58 36.16
CA LEU A 339 -6.88 4.67 36.22
C LEU A 339 -6.23 3.87 35.09
N GLN A 340 -6.66 2.62 34.89
CA GLN A 340 -6.18 1.76 33.81
C GLN A 340 -6.52 2.33 32.43
N GLY A 341 -7.79 2.74 32.20
CA GLY A 341 -8.22 3.35 30.96
C GLY A 341 -7.47 4.65 30.63
N LEU A 342 -7.14 5.45 31.64
CA LEU A 342 -6.33 6.66 31.50
C LEU A 342 -4.88 6.33 31.13
N CYS A 343 -4.25 5.34 31.79
CA CYS A 343 -2.89 4.89 31.44
C CYS A 343 -2.82 4.44 29.98
N MET A 344 -3.79 3.63 29.53
CA MET A 344 -3.87 3.21 28.13
C MET A 344 -4.02 4.41 27.17
N ALA A 345 -4.90 5.36 27.48
CA ALA A 345 -5.08 6.55 26.64
C ALA A 345 -3.82 7.43 26.58
N LEU A 346 -3.07 7.57 27.69
CA LEU A 346 -1.82 8.33 27.73
C LEU A 346 -0.70 7.65 26.96
N TRP A 347 -0.62 6.32 27.01
CA TRP A 347 0.32 5.53 26.22
C TRP A 347 0.13 5.77 24.72
N GLU A 348 -1.10 5.64 24.23
CA GLU A 348 -1.44 5.82 22.81
C GLU A 348 -1.22 7.26 22.32
N LEU A 349 -1.29 8.24 23.21
CA LEU A 349 -0.97 9.64 22.91
C LEU A 349 0.53 9.95 22.94
N GLY A 350 1.38 9.02 23.39
CA GLY A 350 2.81 9.25 23.60
C GLY A 350 3.11 10.18 24.79
N GLU A 351 2.16 10.36 25.71
CA GLU A 351 2.29 11.22 26.88
C GLU A 351 2.99 10.49 28.04
N TYR A 352 4.20 10.01 27.78
CA TYR A 352 4.96 9.14 28.68
C TYR A 352 5.26 9.75 30.07
N PRO A 353 5.56 11.05 30.23
CA PRO A 353 5.76 11.65 31.55
C PRO A 353 4.50 11.56 32.42
N GLN A 354 3.34 11.88 31.85
CA GLN A 354 2.05 11.79 32.54
C GLN A 354 1.70 10.33 32.82
N LEU A 355 1.92 9.43 31.86
CA LEU A 355 1.72 8.00 32.05
C LEU A 355 2.54 7.47 33.24
N LEU A 356 3.82 7.82 33.33
CA LEU A 356 4.70 7.40 34.41
C LEU A 356 4.22 7.92 35.77
N GLU A 357 3.78 9.18 35.84
CA GLU A 357 3.21 9.76 37.06
C GLU A 357 1.94 9.00 37.47
N ARG A 358 1.03 8.72 36.53
CA ARG A 358 -0.23 8.03 36.78
C ARG A 358 -0.01 6.58 37.20
N ALA A 359 0.80 5.83 36.47
CA ALA A 359 1.14 4.45 36.82
C ALA A 359 1.72 4.34 38.24
N LYS A 360 2.63 5.24 38.63
CA LYS A 360 3.14 5.32 40.01
C LYS A 360 2.05 5.65 41.03
N ALA A 361 1.09 6.50 40.68
CA ALA A 361 -0.03 6.80 41.57
C ALA A 361 -0.93 5.57 41.77
N VAL A 362 -1.18 4.77 40.72
CA VAL A 362 -1.91 3.49 40.85
C VAL A 362 -1.18 2.53 41.77
N LEU A 363 0.12 2.33 41.57
CA LEU A 363 0.92 1.39 42.37
C LEU A 363 1.07 1.80 43.84
N ARG A 364 0.87 3.08 44.18
CA ARG A 364 0.77 3.50 45.60
C ARG A 364 -0.50 3.01 46.28
N ILE A 365 -1.58 2.83 45.52
CA ILE A 365 -2.89 2.38 46.01
C ILE A 365 -3.00 0.85 45.90
N TYR A 366 -2.55 0.31 44.77
CA TYR A 366 -2.58 -1.10 44.42
C TYR A 366 -1.17 -1.57 44.04
N PRO A 367 -0.31 -1.91 45.03
CA PRO A 367 1.09 -2.27 44.79
C PRO A 367 1.29 -3.47 43.86
N ASP A 368 0.31 -4.39 43.85
CA ASP A 368 0.33 -5.60 43.04
C ASP A 368 -0.40 -5.44 41.70
N ASP A 369 -0.76 -4.24 41.27
CA ASP A 369 -1.41 -4.02 39.97
C ASP A 369 -0.42 -4.29 38.82
N ALA A 370 -0.69 -5.34 38.04
CA ALA A 370 0.19 -5.78 36.96
C ALA A 370 0.21 -4.79 35.78
N ASP A 371 -0.94 -4.21 35.43
CA ASP A 371 -1.06 -3.27 34.32
C ASP A 371 -0.32 -1.97 34.63
N ALA A 372 -0.46 -1.45 35.85
CA ALA A 372 0.25 -0.25 36.27
C ALA A 372 1.78 -0.46 36.34
N SER A 373 2.23 -1.63 36.81
CA SER A 373 3.66 -2.00 36.79
C SER A 373 4.19 -2.04 35.36
N TYR A 374 3.46 -2.68 34.45
CA TYR A 374 3.77 -2.72 33.02
C TYR A 374 3.87 -1.31 32.43
N PHE A 375 2.84 -0.47 32.59
CA PHE A 375 2.81 0.90 32.09
C PHE A 375 3.94 1.78 32.66
N GLN A 376 4.31 1.58 33.92
CA GLN A 376 5.46 2.27 34.51
C GLN A 376 6.75 1.92 33.77
N VAL A 377 7.03 0.62 33.58
CA VAL A 377 8.30 0.15 33.03
C VAL A 377 8.44 0.56 31.55
N ILE A 378 7.38 0.43 30.76
CA ILE A 378 7.41 0.84 29.34
C ILE A 378 7.52 2.37 29.20
N ALA A 379 6.85 3.15 30.05
CA ALA A 379 6.98 4.61 30.04
C ALA A 379 8.41 5.04 30.40
N MET A 380 9.05 4.36 31.36
CA MET A 380 10.47 4.58 31.67
C MET A 380 11.38 4.23 30.50
N ALA A 381 11.05 3.17 29.74
CA ALA A 381 11.82 2.77 28.56
C ALA A 381 11.77 3.81 27.44
N GLU A 382 10.62 4.47 27.24
CA GLU A 382 10.44 5.54 26.24
C GLU A 382 11.02 6.89 26.69
N LEU A 383 11.16 7.12 27.99
CA LEU A 383 11.77 8.34 28.55
C LEU A 383 13.30 8.29 28.64
N ASP A 384 13.96 7.43 27.86
CA ASP A 384 15.42 7.25 27.82
C ASP A 384 16.06 7.05 29.20
N THR A 385 15.36 6.34 30.10
CA THR A 385 15.89 6.02 31.43
C THR A 385 17.22 5.26 31.29
N PRO A 386 18.26 5.57 32.09
CA PRO A 386 19.54 4.89 32.01
C PRO A 386 19.39 3.36 32.08
N ALA A 387 20.04 2.66 31.14
CA ALA A 387 19.92 1.21 30.99
C ALA A 387 20.25 0.43 32.27
N GLN A 388 21.12 0.97 33.14
CA GLN A 388 21.46 0.37 34.44
C GLN A 388 20.25 0.25 35.37
N THR A 389 19.35 1.23 35.35
CA THR A 389 18.12 1.25 36.15
C THR A 389 17.00 0.47 35.47
N LEU A 390 16.91 0.56 34.14
CA LEU A 390 15.80 0.02 33.37
C LEU A 390 15.87 -1.51 33.21
N ILE A 391 17.07 -2.07 33.01
CA ILE A 391 17.25 -3.50 32.73
C ILE A 391 16.72 -4.41 33.85
N PRO A 392 17.03 -4.18 35.14
CA PRO A 392 16.50 -5.00 36.23
C PRO A 392 14.97 -4.99 36.28
N LEU A 393 14.35 -3.83 36.06
CA LEU A 393 12.89 -3.66 36.06
C LEU A 393 12.23 -4.42 34.91
N LEU A 394 12.78 -4.29 33.70
CA LEU A 394 12.30 -5.04 32.53
C LEU A 394 12.43 -6.56 32.74
N GLN A 395 13.55 -7.02 33.31
CA GLN A 395 13.75 -8.44 33.61
C GLN A 395 12.79 -8.98 34.67
N GLU A 396 12.44 -8.16 35.66
CA GLU A 396 11.45 -8.50 36.68
C GLU A 396 10.05 -8.58 36.09
N GLU A 397 9.64 -7.61 35.29
CA GLU A 397 8.31 -7.60 34.66
C GLU A 397 8.12 -8.77 33.69
N ILE A 398 9.13 -9.08 32.86
CA ILE A 398 9.12 -10.26 31.98
C ILE A 398 9.05 -11.56 32.79
N ARG A 399 9.68 -11.63 33.97
CA ARG A 399 9.58 -12.80 34.85
C ARG A 399 8.20 -12.95 35.47
N ARG A 400 7.54 -11.83 35.78
CA ARG A 400 6.22 -11.79 36.41
C ARG A 400 5.10 -12.12 35.44
N GLN A 401 5.09 -11.48 34.27
CA GLN A 401 4.01 -11.60 33.29
C GLN A 401 4.24 -12.71 32.26
N GLY A 402 5.49 -13.16 32.12
CA GLY A 402 5.90 -14.09 31.09
C GLY A 402 6.37 -13.38 29.82
N PRO A 403 6.47 -14.12 28.70
CA PRO A 403 7.08 -13.60 27.49
C PRO A 403 6.19 -12.57 26.77
N ASP A 404 6.60 -11.31 26.80
CA ASP A 404 5.97 -10.20 26.10
C ASP A 404 6.92 -9.58 25.06
N ALA A 405 6.44 -9.34 23.84
CA ALA A 405 7.27 -8.90 22.73
C ALA A 405 7.83 -7.48 22.94
N HIS A 406 6.99 -6.57 23.43
CA HIS A 406 7.33 -5.17 23.63
C HIS A 406 8.35 -4.99 24.77
N LEU A 407 8.15 -5.65 25.91
CA LEU A 407 9.10 -5.66 27.02
C LEU A 407 10.44 -6.29 26.61
N MET A 408 10.41 -7.40 25.87
CA MET A 408 11.63 -8.01 25.33
C MET A 408 12.36 -7.08 24.36
N PHE A 409 11.62 -6.33 23.54
CA PHE A 409 12.19 -5.33 22.64
C PHE A 409 12.86 -4.21 23.43
N CYS A 410 12.15 -3.61 24.40
CA CYS A 410 12.71 -2.58 25.29
C CYS A 410 13.97 -3.07 26.00
N LEU A 411 14.01 -4.34 26.41
CA LEU A 411 15.17 -4.97 27.02
C LEU A 411 16.33 -5.13 26.03
N GLY A 412 16.05 -5.59 24.81
CA GLY A 412 17.02 -5.65 23.72
C GLY A 412 17.61 -4.26 23.39
N ARG A 413 16.75 -3.24 23.30
CA ARG A 413 17.13 -1.84 23.09
C ARG A 413 18.01 -1.32 24.23
N ALA A 414 17.65 -1.58 25.48
CA ALA A 414 18.44 -1.18 26.65
C ALA A 414 19.82 -1.86 26.69
N TYR A 415 19.92 -3.14 26.28
CA TYR A 415 21.21 -3.81 26.13
C TYR A 415 22.04 -3.19 25.01
N PHE A 416 21.43 -2.86 23.87
CA PHE A 416 22.08 -2.21 22.75
C PHE A 416 22.68 -0.86 23.14
N THR A 417 21.92 0.01 23.81
CA THR A 417 22.40 1.32 24.27
C THR A 417 23.49 1.21 25.33
N SER A 418 23.46 0.16 26.17
CA SER A 418 24.53 -0.14 27.14
C SER A 418 25.78 -0.82 26.53
N SER A 419 25.92 -0.82 25.21
CA SER A 419 27.04 -1.46 24.47
C SER A 419 27.18 -2.98 24.68
N ARG A 420 26.14 -3.66 25.18
CA ARG A 420 26.08 -5.12 25.35
C ARG A 420 25.32 -5.76 24.19
N LYS A 421 25.88 -5.62 22.98
CA LYS A 421 25.22 -5.96 21.71
C LYS A 421 24.94 -7.47 21.54
N ASP A 422 25.77 -8.33 22.12
CA ASP A 422 25.55 -9.79 22.08
C ASP A 422 24.29 -10.20 22.85
N LEU A 423 24.04 -9.56 24.00
CA LEU A 423 22.81 -9.79 24.77
C LEU A 423 21.60 -9.18 24.06
N ALA A 424 21.78 -8.02 23.42
CA ALA A 424 20.72 -7.38 22.63
C ALA A 424 20.24 -8.30 21.49
N GLU A 425 21.17 -8.94 20.76
CA GLU A 425 20.82 -9.91 19.71
C GLU A 425 19.85 -10.99 20.22
N GLY A 426 20.21 -11.63 21.34
CA GLY A 426 19.42 -12.73 21.89
C GLY A 426 18.00 -12.32 22.29
N TRP A 427 17.81 -11.11 22.80
CA TRP A 427 16.48 -10.59 23.16
C TRP A 427 15.67 -10.14 21.95
N LEU A 428 16.28 -9.44 21.00
CA LEU A 428 15.62 -9.02 19.76
C LEU A 428 15.16 -10.23 18.93
N VAL A 429 15.97 -11.30 18.85
CA VAL A 429 15.57 -12.55 18.21
C VAL A 429 14.39 -13.21 18.94
N ARG A 430 14.31 -13.12 20.27
CA ARG A 430 13.15 -13.63 21.03
C ARG A 430 11.90 -12.79 20.79
N THR A 431 12.01 -11.46 20.72
CA THR A 431 10.91 -10.59 20.30
C THR A 431 10.36 -11.03 18.96
N LEU A 432 11.23 -11.26 17.97
CA LEU A 432 10.81 -11.65 16.62
C LEU A 432 10.23 -13.07 16.51
N LYS A 433 10.39 -13.91 17.54
CA LYS A 433 9.69 -15.21 17.63
C LYS A 433 8.23 -15.04 18.04
N LEU A 434 7.90 -13.97 18.76
CA LEU A 434 6.53 -13.64 19.15
C LEU A 434 5.87 -12.78 18.06
N GLU A 435 6.60 -11.79 17.55
CA GLU A 435 6.13 -10.84 16.54
C GLU A 435 7.13 -10.74 15.38
N GLU A 436 6.93 -11.53 14.32
CA GLU A 436 7.84 -11.60 13.16
C GLU A 436 7.96 -10.24 12.43
N ASP A 437 6.91 -9.42 12.49
CA ASP A 437 6.79 -8.14 11.81
C ASP A 437 7.11 -6.92 12.70
N HIS A 438 7.66 -7.10 13.90
CA HIS A 438 8.01 -5.96 14.76
C HIS A 438 9.10 -5.08 14.11
N ALA A 439 8.70 -3.87 13.68
CA ALA A 439 9.54 -2.95 12.90
C ALA A 439 10.86 -2.61 13.62
N ASP A 440 10.75 -2.06 14.83
CA ASP A 440 11.93 -1.57 15.55
C ASP A 440 12.87 -2.71 15.91
N ALA A 441 12.34 -3.88 16.33
CA ALA A 441 13.17 -5.04 16.63
C ALA A 441 14.01 -5.50 15.43
N LEU A 442 13.44 -5.51 14.22
CA LEU A 442 14.18 -5.82 12.99
C LEU A 442 15.25 -4.77 12.65
N LEU A 443 14.96 -3.48 12.86
CA LEU A 443 15.93 -2.40 12.62
C LEU A 443 17.10 -2.47 13.59
N TYR A 444 16.82 -2.55 14.90
CA TYR A 444 17.85 -2.70 15.93
C TYR A 444 18.67 -3.98 15.72
N LEU A 445 18.04 -5.09 15.33
CA LEU A 445 18.76 -6.33 15.04
C LEU A 445 19.66 -6.18 13.80
N SER A 446 19.20 -5.46 12.76
CA SER A 446 20.04 -5.13 11.61
C SER A 446 21.25 -4.27 12.00
N GLU A 447 21.12 -3.35 12.95
CA GLU A 447 22.24 -2.53 13.44
C GLU A 447 23.19 -3.34 14.31
N VAL A 448 22.68 -4.23 15.16
CA VAL A 448 23.48 -5.21 15.91
C VAL A 448 24.35 -6.01 14.94
N TYR A 449 23.77 -6.56 13.88
CA TYR A 449 24.54 -7.33 12.89
C TYR A 449 25.51 -6.49 12.07
N GLU A 450 25.23 -5.20 11.84
CA GLU A 450 26.18 -4.28 11.23
C GLU A 450 27.43 -4.13 12.10
N HIS A 451 27.24 -3.91 13.40
CA HIS A 451 28.32 -3.78 14.37
C HIS A 451 29.11 -5.06 14.57
N LEU A 452 28.44 -6.21 14.58
CA LEU A 452 29.06 -7.53 14.64
C LEU A 452 29.72 -7.95 13.31
N GLN A 453 29.62 -7.11 12.26
CA GLN A 453 30.10 -7.40 10.91
C GLN A 453 29.51 -8.69 10.32
N ASN A 454 28.37 -9.15 10.84
CA ASN A 454 27.66 -10.33 10.35
C ASN A 454 26.73 -9.97 9.20
N ARG A 455 27.35 -9.73 8.04
CA ARG A 455 26.67 -9.26 6.84
C ARG A 455 25.56 -10.20 6.35
N LYS A 456 25.73 -11.52 6.51
CA LYS A 456 24.72 -12.51 6.10
C LYS A 456 23.46 -12.36 6.94
N ALA A 457 23.60 -12.31 8.28
CA ALA A 457 22.47 -12.15 9.17
C ALA A 457 21.79 -10.78 9.01
N GLN A 458 22.57 -9.71 8.83
CA GLN A 458 22.06 -8.37 8.52
C GLN A 458 21.16 -8.38 7.28
N ARG A 459 21.62 -9.03 6.20
CA ARG A 459 20.87 -9.11 4.95
C ARG A 459 19.56 -9.90 5.10
N GLU A 460 19.56 -11.03 5.80
CA GLU A 460 18.32 -11.79 6.05
C GLU A 460 17.34 -11.01 6.94
N THR A 461 17.85 -10.25 7.92
CA THR A 461 17.02 -9.39 8.78
C THR A 461 16.36 -8.29 7.95
N LEU A 462 17.12 -7.58 7.11
CA LEU A 462 16.58 -6.54 6.22
C LEU A 462 15.62 -7.10 5.16
N LYS A 463 15.88 -8.33 4.66
CA LYS A 463 14.94 -9.03 3.77
C LYS A 463 13.58 -9.25 4.45
N THR A 464 13.61 -9.65 5.72
CA THR A 464 12.41 -9.85 6.53
C THR A 464 11.71 -8.52 6.81
N TYR A 465 12.46 -7.47 7.14
CA TYR A 465 11.90 -6.12 7.29
C TYR A 465 11.18 -5.62 6.04
N ILE A 466 11.80 -5.71 4.87
CA ILE A 466 11.23 -5.22 3.60
C ILE A 466 10.01 -6.02 3.15
N LYS A 467 9.89 -7.29 3.58
CA LYS A 467 8.70 -8.11 3.34
C LYS A 467 7.46 -7.48 3.98
N PHE A 468 7.58 -6.90 5.17
CA PHE A 468 6.48 -6.25 5.91
C PHE A 468 6.39 -4.74 5.61
N TYR A 469 7.53 -4.07 5.53
CA TYR A 469 7.64 -2.60 5.38
C TYR A 469 8.20 -2.22 4.01
N ALA A 470 7.46 -2.59 2.97
CA ALA A 470 7.87 -2.42 1.59
C ALA A 470 8.15 -0.94 1.21
N ASP A 471 7.46 0.01 1.83
CA ASP A 471 7.52 1.43 1.46
C ASP A 471 8.71 2.19 2.10
N ASP A 472 9.48 1.53 2.98
CA ASP A 472 10.68 2.11 3.59
C ASP A 472 11.85 2.17 2.59
N VAL A 473 11.98 3.32 1.93
CA VAL A 473 12.99 3.57 0.90
C VAL A 473 14.43 3.54 1.45
N PRO A 474 14.78 4.22 2.57
CA PRO A 474 16.12 4.14 3.15
C PRO A 474 16.60 2.72 3.40
N GLU A 475 15.80 1.90 4.07
CA GLU A 475 16.19 0.54 4.45
C GLU A 475 16.22 -0.40 3.24
N ARG A 476 15.29 -0.22 2.29
CA ARG A 476 15.36 -0.92 1.01
C ARG A 476 16.63 -0.58 0.22
N LYS A 477 17.09 0.68 0.24
CA LYS A 477 18.38 1.07 -0.36
C LYS A 477 19.57 0.44 0.38
N LYS A 478 19.51 0.29 1.71
CA LYS A 478 20.53 -0.42 2.51
C LYS A 478 20.60 -1.89 2.11
N TYR A 479 19.46 -2.57 2.03
CA TYR A 479 19.37 -3.95 1.59
C TYR A 479 19.90 -4.17 0.16
N VAL A 480 19.54 -3.30 -0.78
CA VAL A 480 20.06 -3.36 -2.16
C VAL A 480 21.58 -3.22 -2.19
N ARG A 481 22.17 -2.31 -1.38
CA ARG A 481 23.64 -2.18 -1.30
C ARG A 481 24.30 -3.48 -0.85
N LEU A 482 23.73 -4.17 0.13
CA LEU A 482 24.21 -5.47 0.60
C LEU A 482 24.10 -6.53 -0.51
N LEU A 483 22.95 -6.64 -1.19
CA LEU A 483 22.76 -7.59 -2.30
C LEU A 483 23.78 -7.37 -3.42
N LEU A 484 24.02 -6.11 -3.80
CA LEU A 484 24.96 -5.76 -4.86
C LEU A 484 26.39 -6.16 -4.51
N ALA A 485 26.83 -5.87 -3.29
CA ALA A 485 28.19 -6.22 -2.90
C ALA A 485 28.38 -7.73 -2.62
N ASP A 486 27.29 -8.50 -2.51
CA ASP A 486 27.30 -9.98 -2.48
C ASP A 486 27.05 -10.61 -3.86
N ALA A 487 27.05 -9.80 -4.92
CA ALA A 487 26.80 -10.21 -6.31
C ALA A 487 25.44 -10.90 -6.55
N MET A 488 24.45 -10.65 -5.69
CA MET A 488 23.07 -11.19 -5.81
C MET A 488 22.24 -10.32 -6.77
N TYR A 489 22.65 -10.25 -8.04
CA TYR A 489 22.12 -9.29 -9.01
C TYR A 489 20.65 -9.48 -9.37
N ARG A 490 20.13 -10.72 -9.32
CA ARG A 490 18.73 -11.03 -9.64
C ARG A 490 17.79 -10.42 -8.60
N GLU A 491 18.01 -10.75 -7.33
CA GLU A 491 17.24 -10.19 -6.20
C GLU A 491 17.42 -8.67 -6.10
N ALA A 492 18.64 -8.16 -6.30
CA ALA A 492 18.88 -6.72 -6.34
C ALA A 492 18.04 -6.02 -7.43
N GLY A 493 17.91 -6.64 -8.61
CA GLY A 493 17.08 -6.13 -9.70
C GLY A 493 15.59 -6.05 -9.34
N GLU A 494 15.05 -7.06 -8.65
CA GLU A 494 13.66 -7.06 -8.18
C GLU A 494 13.41 -5.93 -7.18
N GLN A 495 14.31 -5.75 -6.22
CA GLN A 495 14.20 -4.67 -5.22
C GLN A 495 14.35 -3.27 -5.85
N LEU A 496 15.27 -3.11 -6.81
CA LEU A 496 15.44 -1.86 -7.56
C LEU A 496 14.23 -1.53 -8.44
N SER A 497 13.58 -2.55 -9.03
CA SER A 497 12.36 -2.35 -9.82
C SER A 497 11.21 -1.86 -8.94
N SER A 498 11.11 -2.39 -7.72
CA SER A 498 10.15 -1.92 -6.70
C SER A 498 10.46 -0.48 -6.28
N LEU A 499 11.73 -0.14 -6.03
CA LEU A 499 12.15 1.24 -5.72
C LEU A 499 11.77 2.25 -6.82
N LEU A 500 11.83 1.86 -8.10
CA LEU A 500 11.43 2.73 -9.20
C LEU A 500 9.91 3.00 -9.25
N THR A 501 9.08 2.19 -8.59
CA THR A 501 7.65 2.53 -8.45
C THR A 501 7.44 3.73 -7.53
N LEU A 502 8.30 3.88 -6.51
CA LEU A 502 8.29 4.97 -5.54
C LEU A 502 9.09 6.19 -6.04
N GLU A 503 10.24 5.96 -6.68
CA GLU A 503 11.13 6.99 -7.22
C GLU A 503 11.28 6.88 -8.76
N PRO A 504 10.21 7.09 -9.56
CA PRO A 504 10.21 6.78 -11.00
C PRO A 504 11.19 7.60 -11.85
N LYS A 505 11.64 8.75 -11.33
CA LYS A 505 12.57 9.65 -12.00
C LYS A 505 14.03 9.44 -11.59
N ASN A 506 14.32 8.51 -10.67
CA ASN A 506 15.68 8.29 -10.18
C ASN A 506 16.54 7.54 -11.21
N THR A 507 17.35 8.30 -11.95
CA THR A 507 18.22 7.77 -13.02
C THR A 507 19.36 6.90 -12.47
N VAL A 508 19.80 7.13 -11.23
CA VAL A 508 20.85 6.31 -10.59
C VAL A 508 20.33 4.90 -10.34
N ILE A 509 19.16 4.77 -9.70
CA ILE A 509 18.50 3.48 -9.47
C ILE A 509 18.26 2.75 -10.78
N LYS A 510 17.82 3.47 -11.80
CA LYS A 510 17.57 2.93 -13.14
C LYS A 510 18.83 2.43 -13.84
N LYS A 511 19.95 3.17 -13.75
CA LYS A 511 21.26 2.73 -14.25
C LYS A 511 21.73 1.47 -13.52
N THR A 512 21.61 1.43 -12.18
CA THR A 512 21.95 0.25 -11.38
C THR A 512 21.08 -0.96 -11.75
N LEU A 513 19.78 -0.76 -11.97
CA LEU A 513 18.86 -1.82 -12.42
C LEU A 513 19.28 -2.40 -13.78
N GLY A 514 19.64 -1.54 -14.75
CA GLY A 514 20.17 -1.98 -16.04
C GLY A 514 21.41 -2.85 -15.91
N VAL A 515 22.32 -2.50 -14.99
CA VAL A 515 23.51 -3.32 -14.69
C VAL A 515 23.14 -4.64 -14.01
N CYS A 516 22.21 -4.64 -13.06
CA CYS A 516 21.73 -5.87 -12.42
C CYS A 516 21.14 -6.85 -13.43
N TYR A 517 20.32 -6.37 -14.36
CA TYR A 517 19.77 -7.20 -15.43
C TYR A 517 20.86 -7.76 -16.36
N GLN A 518 21.88 -6.97 -16.71
CA GLN A 518 23.01 -7.45 -17.50
C GLN A 518 23.81 -8.56 -16.80
N ARG A 519 24.07 -8.40 -15.50
CA ARG A 519 24.87 -9.34 -14.69
C ARG A 519 24.12 -10.62 -14.35
N SER A 520 22.78 -10.54 -14.25
CA SER A 520 21.91 -11.71 -14.03
C SER A 520 21.57 -12.46 -15.32
N GLY A 521 21.92 -11.94 -16.51
CA GLY A 521 21.62 -12.58 -17.80
C GLY A 521 20.28 -12.17 -18.42
N ASN A 522 19.51 -11.31 -17.76
CA ASN A 522 18.22 -10.77 -18.21
C ASN A 522 18.43 -9.64 -19.23
N TYR A 523 19.00 -9.97 -20.39
CA TYR A 523 19.41 -8.97 -21.38
C TYR A 523 18.25 -8.22 -22.04
N VAL A 524 17.05 -8.81 -22.11
CA VAL A 524 15.87 -8.18 -22.72
C VAL A 524 15.38 -7.03 -21.86
N GLU A 525 15.25 -7.26 -20.56
CA GLU A 525 14.88 -6.26 -19.56
C GLU A 525 15.93 -5.15 -19.48
N ALA A 526 17.21 -5.51 -19.53
CA ALA A 526 18.29 -4.53 -19.62
C ALA A 526 18.14 -3.62 -20.86
N ILE A 527 17.82 -4.16 -22.04
CA ILE A 527 17.62 -3.37 -23.26
C ILE A 527 16.50 -2.34 -23.08
N LEU A 528 15.38 -2.71 -22.43
CA LEU A 528 14.28 -1.78 -22.16
C LEU A 528 14.74 -0.62 -21.28
N VAL A 529 15.45 -0.92 -20.19
CA VAL A 529 15.98 0.08 -19.27
C VAL A 529 16.95 1.02 -19.97
N TRP A 530 17.91 0.48 -20.74
CA TRP A 530 18.90 1.28 -21.46
C TRP A 530 18.30 2.12 -22.58
N LYS A 531 17.32 1.59 -23.33
CA LYS A 531 16.58 2.37 -24.34
C LYS A 531 15.88 3.57 -23.72
N GLU A 532 15.27 3.39 -22.55
CA GLU A 532 14.59 4.49 -21.87
C GLU A 532 15.59 5.54 -21.34
N LEU A 533 16.71 5.10 -20.75
CA LEU A 533 17.79 6.00 -20.33
C LEU A 533 18.39 6.79 -21.49
N ILE A 534 18.52 6.19 -22.68
CA ILE A 534 18.99 6.88 -23.89
C ILE A 534 17.94 7.89 -24.41
N ARG A 535 16.64 7.62 -24.29
CA ARG A 535 15.62 8.64 -24.64
C ARG A 535 15.74 9.89 -23.76
N GLN A 536 16.12 9.71 -22.49
CA GLN A 536 16.34 10.82 -21.55
C GLN A 536 17.70 11.51 -21.77
N GLU A 537 18.74 10.73 -22.04
CA GLU A 537 20.10 11.21 -22.33
C GLU A 537 20.57 10.75 -23.73
N PRO A 538 20.08 11.35 -24.84
CA PRO A 538 20.35 10.84 -26.20
C PRO A 538 21.83 10.86 -26.62
N LYS A 539 22.63 11.69 -25.95
CA LYS A 539 24.06 11.86 -26.22
C LYS A 539 24.96 11.00 -25.32
N SER A 540 24.39 10.15 -24.48
CA SER A 540 25.16 9.33 -23.52
C SER A 540 25.78 8.10 -24.19
N ILE A 541 27.05 8.22 -24.60
CA ILE A 541 27.86 7.12 -25.11
C ILE A 541 27.93 5.94 -24.13
N PRO A 542 28.09 6.14 -22.79
CA PRO A 542 28.08 5.02 -21.85
C PRO A 542 26.79 4.21 -21.89
N ASN A 543 25.62 4.85 -21.88
CA ASN A 543 24.32 4.15 -21.93
C ASN A 543 24.16 3.39 -23.26
N LEU A 544 24.59 4.00 -24.37
CA LEU A 544 24.57 3.37 -25.69
C LEU A 544 25.46 2.12 -25.72
N ARG A 545 26.67 2.19 -25.15
CA ARG A 545 27.56 1.02 -25.05
C ARG A 545 26.93 -0.12 -24.25
N GLN A 546 26.23 0.19 -23.17
CA GLN A 546 25.52 -0.83 -22.38
C GLN A 546 24.37 -1.47 -23.18
N LEU A 547 23.64 -0.68 -23.96
CA LEU A 547 22.59 -1.19 -24.85
C LEU A 547 23.16 -2.13 -25.93
N ILE A 548 24.25 -1.73 -26.58
CA ILE A 548 24.92 -2.52 -27.62
C ILE A 548 25.45 -3.83 -27.06
N TYR A 549 26.04 -3.80 -25.86
CA TYR A 549 26.48 -5.00 -25.17
C TYR A 549 25.33 -6.00 -24.99
N CYS A 550 24.14 -5.55 -24.58
CA CYS A 550 22.99 -6.43 -24.43
C CYS A 550 22.53 -7.06 -25.76
N PHE A 551 22.48 -6.29 -26.85
CA PHE A 551 22.11 -6.81 -28.17
C PHE A 551 23.11 -7.84 -28.71
N ASP A 552 24.42 -7.60 -28.52
CA ASP A 552 25.48 -8.54 -28.88
C ASP A 552 25.38 -9.85 -28.09
N ARG A 553 25.10 -9.78 -26.78
CA ARG A 553 24.90 -10.98 -25.94
C ARG A 553 23.67 -11.81 -26.32
N LEU A 554 22.63 -11.19 -26.85
CA LEU A 554 21.44 -11.86 -27.38
C LEU A 554 21.61 -12.37 -28.82
N GLY A 555 22.76 -12.14 -29.46
CA GLY A 555 22.99 -12.53 -30.85
C GLY A 555 22.31 -11.64 -31.89
N ASN A 556 21.58 -10.60 -31.48
CA ASN A 556 20.92 -9.65 -32.39
C ASN A 556 21.89 -8.55 -32.87
N ARG A 557 22.96 -8.98 -33.53
CA ARG A 557 24.11 -8.14 -33.91
C ARG A 557 23.79 -7.18 -35.05
N LEU A 558 22.95 -7.58 -36.00
CA LEU A 558 22.51 -6.71 -37.10
C LEU A 558 21.79 -5.46 -36.59
N THR A 559 20.95 -5.61 -35.56
CA THR A 559 20.27 -4.47 -34.93
C THR A 559 21.26 -3.57 -34.19
N ALA A 560 22.23 -4.16 -33.49
CA ALA A 560 23.30 -3.40 -32.83
C ALA A 560 24.13 -2.58 -33.83
N ILE A 561 24.47 -3.16 -34.98
CA ILE A 561 25.18 -2.47 -36.08
C ILE A 561 24.37 -1.27 -36.59
N LYS A 562 23.08 -1.47 -36.89
CA LYS A 562 22.20 -0.38 -37.36
C LYS A 562 22.12 0.78 -36.35
N ILE A 563 21.97 0.46 -35.06
CA ILE A 563 21.94 1.45 -33.98
C ILE A 563 23.26 2.23 -33.94
N LEU A 564 24.41 1.55 -33.98
CA LEU A 564 25.72 2.21 -33.96
C LEU A 564 25.96 3.07 -35.20
N GLN A 565 25.57 2.62 -36.40
CA GLN A 565 25.68 3.44 -37.62
C GLN A 565 24.90 4.75 -37.49
N SER A 566 23.68 4.68 -36.96
CA SER A 566 22.88 5.89 -36.69
C SER A 566 23.51 6.79 -35.64
N ALA A 567 24.08 6.21 -34.59
CA ALA A 567 24.74 6.95 -33.51
C ALA A 567 26.02 7.64 -33.97
N VAL A 568 26.83 6.98 -34.81
CA VAL A 568 28.06 7.56 -35.39
C VAL A 568 27.72 8.79 -36.24
N LYS A 569 26.66 8.72 -37.06
CA LYS A 569 26.20 9.85 -37.87
C LYS A 569 25.71 11.03 -37.00
N TYR A 570 25.01 10.76 -35.91
CA TYR A 570 24.36 11.78 -35.08
C TYR A 570 25.28 12.40 -34.00
N LEU A 571 26.13 11.60 -33.36
CA LEU A 571 26.99 12.04 -32.25
C LEU A 571 28.36 12.57 -32.69
N LYS A 572 28.58 12.66 -34.01
CA LYS A 572 29.87 12.88 -34.68
C LYS A 572 30.85 11.74 -34.39
N GLU A 573 31.64 11.37 -35.40
CA GLU A 573 32.49 10.18 -35.39
C GLU A 573 33.46 10.19 -34.19
N THR A 574 33.20 9.34 -33.20
CA THR A 574 34.08 9.12 -32.05
C THR A 574 34.61 7.70 -32.08
N SER A 575 35.90 7.53 -31.78
CA SER A 575 36.57 6.22 -31.74
C SER A 575 35.86 5.22 -30.81
N ASP A 576 35.24 5.71 -29.75
CA ASP A 576 34.48 4.91 -28.78
C ASP A 576 33.17 4.30 -29.34
N LEU A 577 32.62 4.85 -30.43
CA LEU A 577 31.47 4.28 -31.15
C LEU A 577 31.89 3.41 -32.34
N LEU A 578 32.96 3.81 -33.03
CA LEU A 578 33.52 3.07 -34.15
C LEU A 578 34.13 1.73 -33.73
N LEU A 579 34.76 1.66 -32.55
CA LEU A 579 35.37 0.42 -32.04
C LEU A 579 34.35 -0.72 -31.86
N PRO A 580 33.25 -0.55 -31.07
CA PRO A 580 32.20 -1.56 -30.98
C PRO A 580 31.59 -1.94 -32.34
N LEU A 581 31.45 -0.97 -33.25
CA LEU A 581 30.90 -1.20 -34.60
C LEU A 581 31.83 -2.10 -35.42
N GLY A 582 33.13 -1.80 -35.46
CA GLY A 582 34.12 -2.64 -36.12
C GLY A 582 34.16 -4.06 -35.54
N VAL A 583 34.12 -4.19 -34.21
CA VAL A 583 34.10 -5.51 -33.54
C VAL A 583 32.86 -6.32 -33.91
N LEU A 584 31.68 -5.69 -34.03
CA LEU A 584 30.47 -6.36 -34.46
C LEU A 584 30.55 -6.84 -35.92
N TYR A 585 31.16 -6.05 -36.82
CA TYR A 585 31.40 -6.50 -38.21
C TYR A 585 32.33 -7.71 -38.27
N VAL A 586 33.38 -7.75 -37.44
CA VAL A 586 34.26 -8.94 -37.33
C VAL A 586 33.47 -10.17 -36.90
N LYS A 587 32.55 -10.02 -35.93
CA LYS A 587 31.69 -11.12 -35.45
C LYS A 587 30.71 -11.61 -36.52
N GLU A 588 30.24 -10.72 -37.38
CA GLU A 588 29.39 -11.03 -38.55
C GLU A 588 30.19 -11.46 -39.79
N ARG A 589 31.52 -11.63 -39.66
CA ARG A 589 32.44 -12.01 -40.74
C ARG A 589 32.54 -11.02 -41.89
N ASP A 590 32.08 -9.78 -41.69
CA ASP A 590 32.27 -8.70 -42.65
C ASP A 590 33.63 -8.02 -42.42
N TYR A 591 34.66 -8.67 -42.93
CA TYR A 591 36.03 -8.23 -42.69
C TYR A 591 36.42 -6.97 -43.46
N GLU A 592 35.78 -6.68 -44.58
CA GLU A 592 36.03 -5.48 -45.38
C GLU A 592 35.60 -4.22 -44.63
N ARG A 593 34.34 -4.17 -44.18
CA ARG A 593 33.83 -3.02 -43.42
C ARG A 593 34.53 -2.88 -42.07
N ALA A 594 34.83 -4.00 -41.40
CA ALA A 594 35.63 -3.97 -40.18
C ALA A 594 37.02 -3.34 -40.39
N THR A 595 37.72 -3.74 -41.47
CA THR A 595 39.06 -3.21 -41.80
C THR A 595 39.02 -1.72 -42.11
N SER A 596 38.02 -1.27 -42.89
CA SER A 596 37.80 0.16 -43.18
C SER A 596 37.59 0.97 -41.91
N ILE A 597 36.75 0.50 -40.98
CA ILE A 597 36.49 1.18 -39.71
C ILE A 597 37.73 1.26 -38.83
N PHE A 598 38.49 0.16 -38.68
CA PHE A 598 39.69 0.19 -37.85
C PHE A 598 40.79 1.07 -38.43
N ARG A 599 40.96 1.10 -39.77
CA ARG A 599 41.87 2.04 -40.43
C ARG A 599 41.44 3.49 -40.19
N HIS A 600 40.15 3.79 -40.34
CA HIS A 600 39.62 5.13 -40.04
C HIS A 600 39.88 5.56 -38.59
N ILE A 601 39.74 4.66 -37.61
CA ILE A 601 40.10 4.96 -36.21
C ILE A 601 41.60 5.23 -36.06
N ILE A 602 42.46 4.49 -36.77
CA ILE A 602 43.91 4.68 -36.75
C ILE A 602 44.30 6.02 -37.37
N ASP A 603 43.69 6.39 -38.50
CA ASP A 603 43.97 7.65 -39.19
C ASP A 603 43.55 8.86 -38.35
N SER A 604 42.40 8.77 -37.69
CA SER A 604 41.88 9.82 -36.79
C SER A 604 42.57 9.85 -35.42
N ASN A 605 42.99 8.70 -34.89
CA ASN A 605 43.73 8.57 -33.63
C ASN A 605 44.85 7.51 -33.72
N PRO A 606 46.05 7.92 -34.16
CA PRO A 606 47.18 7.00 -34.35
C PRO A 606 47.69 6.32 -33.08
N ARG A 607 47.26 6.77 -31.89
CA ARG A 607 47.65 6.19 -30.60
C ARG A 607 46.62 5.21 -30.02
N ASP A 608 45.49 4.97 -30.71
CA ASP A 608 44.48 4.02 -30.22
C ASP A 608 44.90 2.56 -30.47
N TRP A 609 45.62 1.99 -29.52
CA TRP A 609 46.09 0.60 -29.57
C TRP A 609 44.94 -0.41 -29.80
N ARG A 610 43.69 -0.10 -29.39
CA ARG A 610 42.54 -1.00 -29.54
C ARG A 610 42.21 -1.22 -31.01
N ALA A 611 42.38 -0.19 -31.85
CA ALA A 611 42.12 -0.29 -33.29
C ALA A 611 43.19 -1.15 -34.00
N TYR A 612 44.47 -0.95 -33.68
CA TYR A 612 45.57 -1.78 -34.16
C TYR A 612 45.38 -3.25 -33.77
N PHE A 613 45.02 -3.53 -32.52
CA PHE A 613 44.80 -4.89 -32.04
C PHE A 613 43.65 -5.56 -32.79
N ASN A 614 42.49 -4.90 -32.89
CA ASN A 614 41.34 -5.47 -33.59
C ASN A 614 41.61 -5.65 -35.09
N LEU A 615 42.34 -4.74 -35.73
CA LEU A 615 42.76 -4.87 -37.13
C LEU A 615 43.69 -6.08 -37.34
N GLY A 616 44.67 -6.28 -36.47
CA GLY A 616 45.52 -7.47 -36.48
C GLY A 616 44.71 -8.77 -36.29
N MET A 617 43.69 -8.75 -35.42
CA MET A 617 42.76 -9.88 -35.26
C MET A 617 41.92 -10.16 -36.52
N VAL A 618 41.56 -9.13 -37.30
CA VAL A 618 40.89 -9.32 -38.61
C VAL A 618 41.82 -10.05 -39.58
N TYR A 619 43.06 -9.58 -39.77
CA TYR A 619 44.03 -10.24 -40.65
C TYR A 619 44.35 -11.67 -40.22
N LYS A 620 44.40 -11.93 -38.91
CA LYS A 620 44.56 -13.28 -38.36
C LYS A 620 43.39 -14.19 -38.78
N LYS A 621 42.15 -13.68 -38.73
CA LYS A 621 40.96 -14.41 -39.20
C LYS A 621 40.94 -14.62 -40.71
N GLN A 622 41.53 -13.70 -41.48
CA GLN A 622 41.75 -13.82 -42.92
C GLN A 622 42.96 -14.69 -43.31
N LYS A 623 43.65 -15.31 -42.33
CA LYS A 623 44.88 -16.13 -42.51
C LYS A 623 46.08 -15.35 -43.07
N ASN A 624 46.09 -14.02 -43.00
CA ASN A 624 47.23 -13.20 -43.40
C ASN A 624 48.16 -12.94 -42.21
N LYS A 625 49.06 -13.90 -41.95
CA LYS A 625 49.90 -13.93 -40.74
C LYS A 625 50.86 -12.76 -40.64
N ALA A 626 51.53 -12.39 -41.73
CA ALA A 626 52.53 -11.31 -41.74
C ALA A 626 51.94 -9.95 -41.34
N PHE A 627 50.76 -9.61 -41.87
CA PHE A 627 50.08 -8.38 -41.48
C PHE A 627 49.48 -8.47 -40.08
N ALA A 628 48.94 -9.63 -39.69
CA ALA A 628 48.40 -9.83 -38.35
C ALA A 628 49.44 -9.57 -37.26
N ASP A 629 50.63 -10.17 -37.38
CA ASP A 629 51.70 -10.07 -36.38
C ASP A 629 52.19 -8.61 -36.27
N ARG A 630 52.42 -7.93 -37.40
CA ARG A 630 52.83 -6.52 -37.44
C ARG A 630 51.85 -5.57 -36.71
N PHE A 631 50.55 -5.73 -36.94
CA PHE A 631 49.54 -4.86 -36.30
C PHE A 631 49.33 -5.18 -34.82
N ILE A 632 49.45 -6.45 -34.42
CA ILE A 632 49.36 -6.87 -33.02
C ILE A 632 50.57 -6.38 -32.22
N GLU A 633 51.79 -6.54 -32.74
CA GLU A 633 53.01 -6.01 -32.13
C GLU A 633 52.89 -4.50 -31.91
N LYS A 634 52.44 -3.77 -32.94
CA LYS A 634 52.25 -2.32 -32.82
C LYS A 634 51.23 -1.93 -31.76
N ALA A 635 50.16 -2.70 -31.61
CA ALA A 635 49.17 -2.50 -30.56
C ALA A 635 49.78 -2.71 -29.16
N MET A 636 50.61 -3.73 -28.98
CA MET A 636 51.26 -4.04 -27.71
C MET A 636 52.27 -2.96 -27.31
N GLU A 637 53.07 -2.47 -28.27
CA GLU A 637 53.96 -1.31 -28.07
C GLU A 637 53.19 -0.08 -27.57
N LEU A 638 52.13 0.31 -28.29
CA LEU A 638 51.31 1.49 -27.95
C LEU A 638 50.65 1.34 -26.57
N ARG A 639 50.16 0.14 -26.25
CA ARG A 639 49.57 -0.15 -24.93
C ARG A 639 50.61 -0.02 -23.81
N ALA A 640 51.82 -0.53 -23.99
CA ALA A 640 52.90 -0.42 -23.02
C ALA A 640 53.32 1.04 -22.80
N GLN A 641 53.43 1.84 -23.86
CA GLN A 641 53.73 3.27 -23.77
C GLN A 641 52.66 4.05 -22.99
N ILE A 642 51.37 3.74 -23.21
CA ILE A 642 50.26 4.35 -22.48
C ILE A 642 50.32 3.98 -20.99
N GLN A 643 50.59 2.71 -20.65
CA GLN A 643 50.70 2.24 -19.27
C GLN A 643 51.90 2.88 -18.55
N ALA A 644 53.06 2.95 -19.20
CA ALA A 644 54.26 3.59 -18.65
C ALA A 644 54.03 5.10 -18.37
N LYS A 645 53.33 5.80 -19.27
CA LYS A 645 52.99 7.22 -19.10
C LYS A 645 51.96 7.46 -17.99
N ALA A 646 51.04 6.51 -17.77
CA ALA A 646 50.11 6.57 -16.66
C ALA A 646 50.81 6.34 -15.31
N ALA A 647 51.77 5.41 -15.26
CA ALA A 647 52.58 5.13 -14.06
C ALA A 647 53.48 6.32 -13.69
N SER A 648 54.15 6.96 -14.66
CA SER A 648 54.99 8.13 -14.40
C SER A 648 54.18 9.35 -13.94
N LYS A 649 52.96 9.53 -14.46
CA LYS A 649 52.05 10.61 -14.04
C LYS A 649 51.44 10.37 -12.64
N ALA A 650 51.33 9.11 -12.20
CA ALA A 650 50.93 8.76 -10.85
C ALA A 650 52.06 9.00 -9.84
N GLN A 651 53.32 8.82 -10.24
CA GLN A 651 54.51 9.12 -9.43
C GLN A 651 54.82 10.62 -9.34
N ALA A 652 54.44 11.43 -10.35
CA ALA A 652 54.71 12.87 -10.41
C ALA A 652 53.66 13.78 -9.73
N LYS A 653 52.63 13.24 -9.05
CA LYS A 653 51.75 14.04 -8.20
C LYS A 653 52.40 14.21 -6.82
N PRO A 654 52.85 15.42 -6.42
CA PRO A 654 53.38 15.62 -5.08
C PRO A 654 52.25 15.44 -4.06
N HIS A 655 52.54 14.70 -2.99
CA HIS A 655 51.70 14.65 -1.80
C HIS A 655 51.52 16.06 -1.24
N SER A 656 50.47 16.77 -1.65
CA SER A 656 49.92 17.86 -0.85
C SER A 656 49.22 17.23 0.36
N LYS A 657 50.04 16.85 1.35
CA LYS A 657 49.57 16.73 2.72
C LYS A 657 48.99 18.10 3.08
N THR A 658 47.67 18.17 3.19
CA THR A 658 46.96 19.19 3.94
C THR A 658 47.54 19.22 5.35
N ARG A 659 48.56 20.07 5.55
CA ARG A 659 48.99 20.55 6.85
C ARG A 659 47.80 21.32 7.42
N PHE A 660 47.11 20.72 8.38
CA PHE A 660 46.36 21.46 9.38
C PHE A 660 47.31 22.50 9.99
N LYS A 661 47.17 23.76 9.57
CA LYS A 661 47.72 24.89 10.33
C LYS A 661 46.73 25.17 11.46
N ALA A 662 47.06 24.68 12.64
CA ALA A 662 46.60 25.28 13.89
C ALA A 662 47.06 26.76 13.90
N LYS A 663 46.14 27.68 14.16
CA LYS A 663 46.46 29.06 14.53
C LYS A 663 46.98 29.06 15.98
N PRO A 664 48.14 29.66 16.29
CA PRO A 664 48.42 30.19 17.62
C PRO A 664 47.73 31.57 17.76
N GLY A 665 47.35 31.91 18.99
CA GLY A 665 46.37 32.97 19.29
C GLY A 665 46.86 34.42 19.43
N SER A 666 46.02 35.17 20.16
CA SER A 666 46.14 36.54 20.71
C SER A 666 46.03 37.74 19.77
N ARG A 667 44.92 38.47 19.85
CA ARG A 667 44.74 39.60 20.79
C ARG A 667 43.28 39.76 21.15
#